data_AF-L1LAA6-F1
#
_entry.id   AF-L1LAA6-F1
#
_cell.length_a   1.000
_cell.length_b   1.000
_cell.length_c   1.000
_cell.angle_alpha   90.00
_cell.angle_beta   90.00
_cell.angle_gamma   90.00
#
_symmetry.space_group_name_H-M   'P 1'
#
loop_
_entity.id
_entity.type
_entity.pdbx_description
1 polymer ?
#
loop_
_entity_poly.entity_id
_entity_poly.type
_entity_poly.pdbx_seq_one_letter_code
_entity_poly.pdbx_strand_id
1 'polypeptide(L)'
;MGGFPSSPQDPGVIIQLKHKPNKDREEIQHSDWGKKFTVKRTIEPTGSDFLRYTYTLASHGEKFEVKEIQDDHDTPIPDSSGNNVTSVEAYYWRYENPSGETPTKVLLIGVIKNTSEYSYYGRDNDNGNRWNLTSKLTGESLEIKLDDFNCYNNNAVTINLTKSVPKNHVKDNKYCCGANHGRKRVSVTSNKVSCKTHGCSTSYFKHEFTSDRTSKLAAIKYHTYPSRRKRVNIPDLNLPTNQSVKVTIYAFYCSKNNPALIYVESTGTKPNVTGWYKKNGSKSENEDWIRVDLNTTPGDLENKELDCSNNKNFKELAKTLRGLGCKGLEDCTRDPEHPGQNGVQREEVPAADLSDQVPDTESETKILLQGTPVAQMAEDGVIINLGVKPEKNGDPHTTGKQIKVTRSERYSGFHKYTHQKPYGGNFTLKEIKDDDQSVITTEFSGKKVTSVAAYYWIGNTDSALLLEITSDSTTTYYSKNANGGETQWYLFYGDSRPPLKDEPLEKVLDNLNCSLNNAVTIDLSYEKSTGESYCCGKDHKERDKQKVTVTPVPVSCNHPGHISIPIISYKHSIDPSKVGLAKIKYYISNSNGEEIKSHSLTFPTQEPVSVYVFYCKDNSPVLIYLESTGEDDAKGWYKRNGSNGNEEWTQVTSLKKNITPRNLNATTDHKQFNNLVRALKEAKCNHYPFCTAFLPGPIVGATKYLSGQQGEHAPLGFIGGSRLGHGLEGEQSLIITTTEESASTDNSSKWIKIGSGAGGTLTTVGGAAGAGWHVYTNYFLDALVRLV
;
A
#
# COMPACT_ATOMS: atom_id res chain seq x y z
N MET A 1 -6.05 30.85 58.99
CA MET A 1 -5.57 30.45 57.65
C MET A 1 -6.65 30.83 56.65
N GLY A 2 -6.51 32.01 56.02
CA GLY A 2 -7.46 32.44 54.98
C GLY A 2 -7.18 31.65 53.71
N GLY A 3 -8.15 30.88 53.25
CA GLY A 3 -8.08 30.21 51.96
C GLY A 3 -8.01 31.25 50.85
N PHE A 4 -6.98 31.19 50.01
CA PHE A 4 -6.93 31.99 48.80
C PHE A 4 -8.11 31.57 47.90
N PRO A 5 -8.93 32.52 47.43
CA PRO A 5 -9.98 32.21 46.47
C PRO A 5 -9.31 31.65 45.21
N SER A 6 -9.78 30.49 44.77
CA SER A 6 -9.39 29.87 43.50
C SER A 6 -9.51 30.92 42.39
N SER A 7 -8.41 31.12 41.64
CA SER A 7 -8.39 31.99 40.46
C SER A 7 -9.63 31.74 39.60
N PRO A 8 -10.38 32.78 39.18
CA PRO A 8 -11.55 32.60 38.33
C PRO A 8 -11.12 31.81 37.09
N GLN A 9 -11.76 30.66 36.86
CA GLN A 9 -11.55 29.88 35.64
C GLN A 9 -11.91 30.79 34.47
N ASP A 10 -10.95 30.97 33.57
CA ASP A 10 -11.13 31.73 32.34
C ASP A 10 -12.27 31.08 31.54
N PRO A 11 -13.37 31.79 31.26
CA PRO A 11 -14.47 31.22 30.49
C PRO A 11 -13.95 30.91 29.08
N GLY A 12 -13.75 29.61 28.78
CA GLY A 12 -13.30 29.17 27.46
C GLY A 12 -14.12 29.79 26.31
N VAL A 13 -13.47 30.00 25.16
CA VAL A 13 -14.06 30.73 24.02
C VAL A 13 -14.86 29.82 23.08
N ILE A 14 -15.80 30.42 22.35
CA ILE A 14 -16.61 29.77 21.33
C ILE A 14 -16.10 30.21 19.95
N ILE A 15 -15.47 29.31 19.20
CA ILE A 15 -14.97 29.67 17.86
C ILE A 15 -16.11 29.50 16.85
N GLN A 16 -16.64 30.61 16.34
CA GLN A 16 -17.71 30.61 15.33
C GLN A 16 -17.14 30.74 13.92
N LEU A 17 -17.25 29.68 13.12
CA LEU A 17 -16.63 29.64 11.79
C LEU A 17 -17.26 30.61 10.78
N LYS A 18 -18.53 31.01 10.98
CA LYS A 18 -19.21 32.00 10.13
C LYS A 18 -18.49 33.35 10.06
N HIS A 19 -17.74 33.73 11.08
CA HIS A 19 -16.97 34.97 11.11
C HIS A 19 -15.65 34.82 10.33
N LYS A 20 -15.67 35.05 9.02
CA LYS A 20 -14.51 34.88 8.16
C LYS A 20 -14.45 35.87 6.98
N PRO A 21 -13.24 36.26 6.50
CA PRO A 21 -13.07 37.24 5.43
C PRO A 21 -13.46 36.71 4.04
N ASN A 22 -13.80 37.63 3.14
CA ASN A 22 -14.22 37.33 1.76
C ASN A 22 -13.10 37.51 0.73
N LYS A 23 -11.94 38.08 1.09
CA LYS A 23 -10.77 38.20 0.21
C LYS A 23 -9.52 37.47 0.73
N ASP A 24 -8.65 37.09 -0.20
CA ASP A 24 -7.39 36.42 0.14
C ASP A 24 -6.47 37.45 0.80
N ARG A 25 -5.76 37.05 1.86
CA ARG A 25 -4.89 37.93 2.65
C ARG A 25 -5.60 39.06 3.39
N GLU A 26 -6.93 39.05 3.42
CA GLU A 26 -7.71 39.90 4.30
C GLU A 26 -7.78 39.28 5.69
N GLU A 27 -7.72 40.14 6.70
CA GLU A 27 -7.84 39.78 8.11
C GLU A 27 -9.04 40.53 8.68
N ILE A 28 -9.93 39.80 9.35
CA ILE A 28 -11.00 40.42 10.14
C ILE A 28 -10.75 40.17 11.61
N GLN A 29 -11.19 41.11 12.43
CA GLN A 29 -11.25 40.94 13.88
C GLN A 29 -12.69 40.72 14.31
N HIS A 30 -12.91 39.72 15.16
CA HIS A 30 -14.17 39.57 15.89
C HIS A 30 -13.88 39.38 17.37
N SER A 31 -14.82 39.79 18.21
CA SER A 31 -14.70 39.66 19.66
C SER A 31 -15.69 38.62 20.15
N ASP A 32 -15.20 37.67 20.94
CA ASP A 32 -16.04 36.68 21.61
C ASP A 32 -15.61 36.57 23.08
N TRP A 33 -16.57 36.69 24.01
CA TRP A 33 -16.33 36.74 25.47
C TRP A 33 -15.22 37.71 25.91
N GLY A 34 -15.08 38.85 25.22
CA GLY A 34 -14.06 39.87 25.53
C GLY A 34 -12.66 39.56 24.96
N LYS A 35 -12.46 38.42 24.29
CA LYS A 35 -11.23 38.09 23.57
C LYS A 35 -11.37 38.47 22.10
N LYS A 36 -10.33 39.08 21.53
CA LYS A 36 -10.27 39.47 20.10
C LYS A 36 -9.56 38.41 19.30
N PHE A 37 -10.22 37.89 18.27
CA PHE A 37 -9.65 36.93 17.31
C PHE A 37 -9.36 37.60 15.99
N THR A 38 -8.22 37.27 15.41
CA THR A 38 -7.85 37.57 14.02
C THR A 38 -8.11 36.33 13.18
N VAL A 39 -8.84 36.49 12.08
CA VAL A 39 -9.14 35.41 11.13
C VAL A 39 -8.49 35.72 9.80
N LYS A 40 -7.55 34.85 9.38
CA LYS A 40 -6.79 35.01 8.15
C LYS A 40 -7.17 33.96 7.12
N ARG A 41 -7.38 34.38 5.86
CA ARG A 41 -7.63 33.46 4.74
C ARG A 41 -6.41 33.24 3.86
N THR A 42 -6.15 31.98 3.55
CA THR A 42 -5.08 31.51 2.65
C THR A 42 -5.58 30.42 1.71
N ILE A 43 -4.84 30.15 0.63
CA ILE A 43 -5.04 28.96 -0.21
C ILE A 43 -4.12 27.88 0.35
N GLU A 44 -4.69 26.77 0.82
CA GLU A 44 -3.92 25.65 1.38
C GLU A 44 -4.66 24.33 1.11
N PRO A 45 -3.99 23.33 0.52
CA PRO A 45 -2.59 23.32 0.08
C PRO A 45 -2.29 24.35 -1.02
N THR A 46 -1.02 24.77 -1.11
CA THR A 46 -0.58 25.72 -2.14
C THR A 46 -0.96 25.19 -3.54
N GLY A 47 -1.47 26.07 -4.42
CA GLY A 47 -1.90 25.67 -5.76
C GLY A 47 -3.15 24.76 -5.80
N SER A 48 -3.93 24.68 -4.72
CA SER A 48 -5.22 23.96 -4.68
C SER A 48 -6.42 24.90 -4.79
N ASP A 49 -7.62 24.32 -4.81
CA ASP A 49 -8.90 25.05 -4.77
C ASP A 49 -9.49 25.11 -3.37
N PHE A 50 -8.66 24.88 -2.34
CA PHE A 50 -9.07 24.87 -0.95
C PHE A 50 -8.67 26.16 -0.25
N LEU A 51 -9.60 26.70 0.52
CA LEU A 51 -9.40 27.87 1.36
C LEU A 51 -9.15 27.40 2.79
N ARG A 52 -8.09 27.91 3.42
CA ARG A 52 -7.83 27.74 4.85
C ARG A 52 -8.06 29.05 5.58
N TYR A 53 -8.90 28.99 6.60
CA TYR A 53 -9.15 30.07 7.55
C TYR A 53 -8.47 29.74 8.88
N THR A 54 -7.59 30.63 9.32
CA THR A 54 -6.85 30.46 10.58
C THR A 54 -7.35 31.47 11.60
N TYR A 55 -7.84 30.98 12.73
CA TYR A 55 -8.36 31.74 13.86
C TYR A 55 -7.28 31.76 14.95
N THR A 56 -6.79 32.95 15.28
CA THR A 56 -5.77 33.19 16.32
C THR A 56 -6.18 34.35 17.21
N LEU A 57 -5.75 34.38 18.47
CA LEU A 57 -5.89 35.58 19.28
C LEU A 57 -5.11 36.76 18.66
N ALA A 58 -5.66 37.97 18.77
CA ALA A 58 -5.03 39.19 18.28
C ALA A 58 -3.70 39.49 19.01
N SER A 59 -3.58 39.06 20.26
CA SER A 59 -2.32 38.92 20.99
C SER A 59 -1.55 37.72 20.43
N HIS A 60 -0.81 37.92 19.34
CA HIS A 60 -0.06 36.88 18.65
C HIS A 60 0.72 35.96 19.61
N GLY A 61 0.48 34.64 19.51
CA GLY A 61 1.20 33.62 20.28
C GLY A 61 0.59 33.29 21.65
N GLU A 62 -0.45 34.00 22.09
CA GLU A 62 -1.19 33.66 23.30
C GLU A 62 -2.03 32.39 23.10
N LYS A 63 -2.07 31.55 24.13
CA LYS A 63 -2.86 30.32 24.15
C LYS A 63 -4.24 30.61 24.74
N PHE A 64 -5.25 29.88 24.29
CA PHE A 64 -6.62 29.99 24.79
C PHE A 64 -7.26 28.62 24.99
N GLU A 65 -8.28 28.58 25.84
CA GLU A 65 -9.17 27.42 25.99
C GLU A 65 -10.32 27.53 25.00
N VAL A 66 -10.47 26.53 24.14
CA VAL A 66 -11.62 26.38 23.24
C VAL A 66 -12.67 25.57 23.96
N LYS A 67 -13.79 26.22 24.29
CA LYS A 67 -14.95 25.57 24.88
C LYS A 67 -15.68 24.72 23.83
N GLU A 68 -15.90 25.30 22.66
CA GLU A 68 -16.51 24.63 21.51
C GLU A 68 -16.18 25.35 20.20
N ILE A 69 -16.29 24.64 19.09
CA ILE A 69 -16.24 25.19 17.74
C ILE A 69 -17.62 25.02 17.11
N GLN A 70 -18.19 26.09 16.57
CA GLN A 70 -19.48 26.09 15.89
C GLN A 70 -19.27 26.26 14.39
N ASP A 71 -19.97 25.45 13.60
CA ASP A 71 -19.95 25.55 12.14
C ASP A 71 -20.65 26.83 11.63
N ASP A 72 -20.74 26.98 10.31
CA ASP A 72 -21.35 28.15 9.67
C ASP A 72 -22.86 28.31 9.94
N HIS A 73 -23.51 27.30 10.55
CA HIS A 73 -24.92 27.30 10.92
C HIS A 73 -25.11 27.30 12.45
N ASP A 74 -24.09 27.74 13.19
CA ASP A 74 -24.08 27.75 14.66
C ASP A 74 -24.24 26.36 15.30
N THR A 75 -23.93 25.29 14.55
CA THR A 75 -24.01 23.92 15.06
C THR A 75 -22.68 23.54 15.72
N PRO A 76 -22.66 23.13 17.01
CA PRO A 76 -21.45 22.70 17.68
C PRO A 76 -20.83 21.46 17.03
N ILE A 77 -19.51 21.47 16.94
CA ILE A 77 -18.71 20.39 16.37
C ILE A 77 -18.26 19.48 17.52
N PRO A 78 -18.70 18.20 17.56
CA PRO A 78 -18.39 17.30 18.66
C PRO A 78 -16.87 17.14 18.88
N ASP A 79 -16.48 16.98 20.14
CA ASP A 79 -15.10 16.68 20.58
C ASP A 79 -14.03 17.69 20.14
N SER A 80 -14.44 18.89 19.72
CA SER A 80 -13.54 19.96 19.24
C SER A 80 -13.01 20.88 20.34
N SER A 81 -13.37 20.63 21.60
CA SER A 81 -12.88 21.40 22.75
C SER A 81 -11.42 21.08 23.06
N GLY A 82 -10.72 22.05 23.64
CA GLY A 82 -9.31 21.86 23.96
C GLY A 82 -8.71 22.98 24.78
N ASN A 83 -7.80 22.60 25.68
CA ASN A 83 -7.00 23.56 26.46
C ASN A 83 -5.70 23.87 25.74
N ASN A 84 -5.12 25.05 26.03
CA ASN A 84 -3.84 25.49 25.49
C ASN A 84 -3.80 25.58 23.95
N VAL A 85 -4.92 25.94 23.30
CA VAL A 85 -5.01 26.09 21.84
C VAL A 85 -4.28 27.37 21.42
N THR A 86 -3.42 27.26 20.40
CA THR A 86 -2.75 28.40 19.75
C THR A 86 -3.53 28.91 18.54
N SER A 87 -4.20 28.01 17.82
CA SER A 87 -5.00 28.38 16.65
C SER A 87 -6.00 27.29 16.28
N VAL A 88 -7.10 27.71 15.65
CA VAL A 88 -8.04 26.82 14.96
C VAL A 88 -7.91 27.07 13.46
N GLU A 89 -7.84 26.00 12.67
CA GLU A 89 -7.83 26.05 11.21
C GLU A 89 -9.13 25.42 10.68
N ALA A 90 -9.77 26.05 9.70
CA ALA A 90 -10.93 25.50 9.01
C ALA A 90 -10.72 25.52 7.49
N TYR A 91 -10.96 24.38 6.85
CA TYR A 91 -10.73 24.19 5.43
C TYR A 91 -12.05 24.08 4.66
N TYR A 92 -12.15 24.82 3.56
CA TYR A 92 -13.33 24.91 2.72
C TYR A 92 -12.96 24.76 1.26
N TRP A 93 -13.94 24.42 0.43
CA TRP A 93 -13.74 24.44 -1.01
C TRP A 93 -14.14 25.80 -1.60
N ARG A 94 -13.23 26.41 -2.36
CA ARG A 94 -13.37 27.76 -2.94
C ARG A 94 -14.61 27.91 -3.82
N TYR A 95 -15.01 26.85 -4.53
CA TYR A 95 -16.10 26.88 -5.51
C TYR A 95 -17.41 26.29 -4.99
N GLU A 96 -17.58 26.27 -3.67
CA GLU A 96 -18.87 25.95 -3.07
C GLU A 96 -19.93 26.96 -3.52
N ASN A 97 -19.62 28.26 -3.38
CA ASN A 97 -20.52 29.37 -3.69
C ASN A 97 -20.00 30.16 -4.90
N PRO A 98 -20.55 29.94 -6.12
CA PRO A 98 -20.07 30.60 -7.33
C PRO A 98 -20.36 32.11 -7.38
N SER A 99 -21.22 32.64 -6.50
CA SER A 99 -21.54 34.07 -6.38
C SER A 99 -20.41 34.91 -5.75
N GLY A 100 -19.33 34.28 -5.29
CA GLY A 100 -18.23 34.95 -4.58
C GLY A 100 -18.50 35.14 -3.09
N GLU A 101 -19.61 34.63 -2.58
CA GLU A 101 -19.87 34.51 -1.15
C GLU A 101 -18.89 33.55 -0.48
N THR A 102 -18.66 33.73 0.82
CA THR A 102 -17.81 32.81 1.58
C THR A 102 -18.41 31.41 1.60
N PRO A 103 -17.61 30.34 1.47
CA PRO A 103 -18.11 28.97 1.59
C PRO A 103 -18.71 28.71 2.99
N THR A 104 -19.69 27.82 3.09
CA THR A 104 -20.42 27.51 4.34
C THR A 104 -20.34 26.03 4.72
N LYS A 105 -19.77 25.17 3.86
CA LYS A 105 -19.52 23.77 4.16
C LYS A 105 -18.05 23.56 4.48
N VAL A 106 -17.73 23.65 5.77
CA VAL A 106 -16.44 23.23 6.29
C VAL A 106 -16.20 21.74 5.99
N LEU A 107 -15.01 21.43 5.48
CA LEU A 107 -14.58 20.08 5.11
C LEU A 107 -13.75 19.42 6.22
N LEU A 108 -12.87 20.22 6.84
CA LEU A 108 -11.89 19.77 7.82
C LEU A 108 -11.58 20.90 8.79
N ILE A 109 -11.40 20.55 10.06
CA ILE A 109 -10.98 21.48 11.12
C ILE A 109 -9.71 20.96 11.77
N GLY A 110 -8.74 21.83 12.01
CA GLY A 110 -7.54 21.55 12.79
C GLY A 110 -7.54 22.37 14.08
N VAL A 111 -7.46 21.71 15.23
CA VAL A 111 -7.24 22.35 16.54
C VAL A 111 -5.78 22.18 16.91
N ILE A 112 -5.05 23.29 17.03
CA ILE A 112 -3.60 23.32 17.20
C ILE A 112 -3.30 23.82 18.61
N LYS A 113 -2.63 23.00 19.45
CA LYS A 113 -2.27 23.37 20.83
C LYS A 113 -0.83 23.83 21.00
N ASN A 114 0.07 23.32 20.15
CA ASN A 114 1.46 23.74 20.07
C ASN A 114 2.01 23.31 18.69
N THR A 115 3.28 23.60 18.40
CA THR A 115 3.93 23.27 17.11
C THR A 115 3.98 21.76 16.81
N SER A 116 3.67 20.89 17.78
CA SER A 116 3.71 19.42 17.68
C SER A 116 2.36 18.71 17.85
N GLU A 117 1.36 19.32 18.47
CA GLU A 117 0.09 18.69 18.84
C GLU A 117 -1.09 19.28 18.03
N TYR A 118 -1.67 18.42 17.17
CA TYR A 118 -2.74 18.75 16.24
C TYR A 118 -3.85 17.70 16.35
N SER A 119 -5.09 18.16 16.49
CA SER A 119 -6.27 17.32 16.32
C SER A 119 -7.01 17.77 15.08
N TYR A 120 -7.18 16.88 14.09
CA TYR A 120 -7.97 17.18 12.90
C TYR A 120 -9.32 16.47 12.95
N TYR A 121 -10.39 17.18 12.63
CA TYR A 121 -11.75 16.69 12.62
C TYR A 121 -12.28 16.82 11.21
N GLY A 122 -12.58 15.70 10.54
CA GLY A 122 -13.12 15.68 9.19
C GLY A 122 -14.62 15.39 9.18
N ARG A 123 -15.37 16.08 8.33
CA ARG A 123 -16.83 15.90 8.20
C ARG A 123 -17.15 14.67 7.36
N ASP A 124 -17.63 13.61 8.02
CA ASP A 124 -18.00 12.33 7.39
C ASP A 124 -19.50 12.26 7.02
N ASN A 125 -19.84 11.30 6.16
CA ASN A 125 -21.06 11.21 5.38
C ASN A 125 -22.23 10.48 6.06
N ASP A 126 -22.06 9.96 7.28
CA ASP A 126 -23.10 9.20 8.00
C ASP A 126 -24.19 10.12 8.63
N ASN A 127 -24.86 10.92 7.80
CA ASN A 127 -25.89 11.92 8.15
C ASN A 127 -25.38 13.33 8.52
N GLY A 128 -24.20 13.74 8.02
CA GLY A 128 -23.77 15.15 7.99
C GLY A 128 -23.28 15.74 9.32
N ASN A 129 -23.38 14.99 10.42
CA ASN A 129 -23.03 15.42 11.78
C ASN A 129 -21.89 14.62 12.42
N ARG A 130 -21.32 13.63 11.74
CA ARG A 130 -20.18 12.85 12.28
C ARG A 130 -18.86 13.50 11.92
N TRP A 131 -18.09 13.83 12.94
CA TRP A 131 -16.75 14.38 12.84
C TRP A 131 -15.76 13.34 13.34
N ASN A 132 -14.88 12.88 12.46
CA ASN A 132 -13.91 11.84 12.80
C ASN A 132 -12.53 12.45 13.05
N LEU A 133 -11.90 12.07 14.16
CA LEU A 133 -10.53 12.43 14.46
C LEU A 133 -9.59 11.78 13.43
N THR A 134 -8.73 12.59 12.82
CA THR A 134 -7.69 12.12 11.89
C THR A 134 -6.31 12.56 12.36
N SER A 135 -5.29 11.77 12.03
CA SER A 135 -3.91 12.09 12.38
C SER A 135 -3.46 13.39 11.71
N LYS A 136 -2.42 14.06 12.25
CA LYS A 136 -1.82 15.26 11.63
C LYS A 136 -1.70 15.11 10.12
N LEU A 137 -2.36 16.00 9.39
CA LEU A 137 -2.37 16.05 7.93
C LEU A 137 -1.48 17.21 7.47
N THR A 138 -0.52 16.94 6.59
CA THR A 138 0.34 17.98 5.99
C THR A 138 0.62 17.65 4.53
N GLY A 139 0.72 18.67 3.67
CA GLY A 139 1.06 18.49 2.26
C GLY A 139 0.08 17.56 1.53
N GLU A 140 0.60 16.53 0.85
CA GLU A 140 -0.20 15.62 0.02
C GLU A 140 -1.30 14.88 0.80
N SER A 141 -1.05 14.47 2.05
CA SER A 141 -2.07 13.75 2.83
C SER A 141 -3.25 14.65 3.19
N LEU A 142 -3.00 15.94 3.40
CA LEU A 142 -4.04 16.94 3.63
C LEU A 142 -4.88 17.13 2.38
N GLU A 143 -4.24 17.31 1.21
CA GLU A 143 -4.95 17.49 -0.06
C GLU A 143 -5.81 16.28 -0.43
N ILE A 144 -5.28 15.06 -0.30
CA ILE A 144 -6.04 13.82 -0.57
C ILE A 144 -7.30 13.77 0.30
N LYS A 145 -7.17 14.12 1.58
CA LYS A 145 -8.32 14.16 2.49
C LYS A 145 -9.31 15.27 2.15
N LEU A 146 -8.83 16.44 1.75
CA LEU A 146 -9.70 17.53 1.30
C LEU A 146 -10.43 17.17 0.01
N ASP A 147 -9.78 16.53 -0.96
CA ASP A 147 -10.45 16.00 -2.16
C ASP A 147 -11.51 14.97 -1.83
N ASP A 148 -11.21 14.03 -0.92
CA ASP A 148 -12.19 13.07 -0.42
C ASP A 148 -13.39 13.82 0.21
N PHE A 149 -13.16 14.72 1.17
CA PHE A 149 -14.23 15.48 1.82
C PHE A 149 -15.00 16.38 0.84
N ASN A 150 -14.35 16.96 -0.16
CA ASN A 150 -14.99 17.79 -1.18
C ASN A 150 -15.89 16.94 -2.10
N CYS A 151 -15.42 15.75 -2.44
CA CYS A 151 -16.17 14.74 -3.18
C CYS A 151 -17.43 14.32 -2.43
N TYR A 152 -17.32 14.10 -1.11
CA TYR A 152 -18.43 13.74 -0.23
C TYR A 152 -19.43 14.89 -0.02
N ASN A 153 -18.95 16.05 0.42
CA ASN A 153 -19.78 17.14 0.91
C ASN A 153 -20.28 18.08 -0.21
N ASN A 154 -19.52 18.22 -1.30
CA ASN A 154 -19.82 19.15 -2.39
C ASN A 154 -20.11 18.48 -3.73
N ASN A 155 -20.13 17.15 -3.79
CA ASN A 155 -20.22 16.37 -5.03
C ASN A 155 -19.16 16.77 -6.08
N ALA A 156 -18.01 17.24 -5.61
CA ALA A 156 -16.94 17.81 -6.41
C ALA A 156 -15.85 16.75 -6.63
N VAL A 157 -15.80 16.17 -7.84
CA VAL A 157 -15.00 14.99 -8.16
C VAL A 157 -13.64 15.37 -8.70
N THR A 158 -12.57 14.73 -8.23
CA THR A 158 -11.22 14.93 -8.77
C THR A 158 -10.79 13.70 -9.58
N ILE A 159 -10.48 13.88 -10.87
CA ILE A 159 -9.85 12.82 -11.69
C ILE A 159 -8.37 12.73 -11.31
N ASN A 160 -7.95 11.60 -10.75
CA ASN A 160 -6.56 11.31 -10.46
C ASN A 160 -5.98 10.33 -11.50
N LEU A 161 -5.20 10.85 -12.45
CA LEU A 161 -4.58 10.05 -13.51
C LEU A 161 -3.58 9.02 -12.94
N THR A 162 -2.97 9.26 -11.77
CA THR A 162 -2.11 8.24 -11.12
C THR A 162 -2.89 6.99 -10.69
N LYS A 163 -4.22 7.05 -10.59
CA LYS A 163 -5.07 5.88 -10.37
C LYS A 163 -5.24 5.10 -11.68
N SER A 164 -4.14 4.54 -12.20
CA SER A 164 -4.18 3.46 -13.20
C SER A 164 -4.79 2.22 -12.55
N VAL A 165 -5.64 1.44 -13.23
CA VAL A 165 -6.24 0.20 -12.67
C VAL A 165 -5.16 -0.69 -12.02
N PRO A 166 -5.05 -0.79 -10.69
CA PRO A 166 -4.35 -1.89 -10.08
C PRO A 166 -5.42 -2.89 -9.66
N LYS A 167 -5.22 -4.17 -9.97
CA LYS A 167 -6.16 -5.27 -9.71
C LYS A 167 -6.75 -5.34 -8.28
N ASN A 168 -6.29 -4.54 -7.31
CA ASN A 168 -6.53 -4.76 -5.87
C ASN A 168 -7.13 -3.58 -5.07
N HIS A 169 -7.47 -2.41 -5.65
CA HIS A 169 -8.06 -1.33 -4.83
C HIS A 169 -9.34 -0.70 -5.37
N VAL A 170 -9.90 -1.30 -6.41
CA VAL A 170 -11.18 -0.86 -6.92
C VAL A 170 -11.98 -2.08 -7.29
N LYS A 171 -12.76 -2.64 -6.34
CA LYS A 171 -13.96 -3.39 -6.73
C LYS A 171 -14.66 -2.50 -7.79
N ASP A 172 -14.91 -2.98 -9.00
CA ASP A 172 -15.63 -2.27 -10.07
C ASP A 172 -14.85 -1.25 -10.94
N ASN A 173 -13.52 -1.14 -10.88
CA ASN A 173 -12.76 -0.21 -11.76
C ASN A 173 -13.23 1.27 -11.74
N LYS A 174 -13.87 1.73 -10.66
CA LYS A 174 -14.30 3.12 -10.49
C LYS A 174 -13.76 3.78 -9.20
N TYR A 175 -13.23 4.99 -9.26
CA TYR A 175 -12.86 5.78 -8.07
C TYR A 175 -13.64 7.09 -8.04
N CYS A 176 -13.71 7.77 -6.90
CA CYS A 176 -14.25 9.12 -6.82
C CYS A 176 -13.93 9.76 -5.48
N CYS A 177 -14.32 9.07 -4.40
CA CYS A 177 -13.95 9.36 -3.03
C CYS A 177 -13.39 8.06 -2.41
N GLY A 178 -12.71 8.12 -1.26
CA GLY A 178 -12.12 6.97 -0.56
C GLY A 178 -12.98 5.69 -0.48
N ALA A 179 -12.35 4.57 -0.11
CA ALA A 179 -12.85 3.19 -0.29
C ALA A 179 -14.27 2.90 0.26
N ASN A 180 -14.80 3.73 1.17
CA ASN A 180 -16.10 3.56 1.81
C ASN A 180 -17.25 4.34 1.13
N HIS A 181 -17.02 4.98 -0.03
CA HIS A 181 -18.10 5.68 -0.74
C HIS A 181 -18.88 4.76 -1.68
N GLY A 182 -20.21 4.69 -1.51
CA GLY A 182 -21.10 3.94 -2.40
C GLY A 182 -21.22 4.48 -3.83
N ARG A 183 -20.82 5.75 -4.08
CA ARG A 183 -20.90 6.37 -5.42
C ARG A 183 -19.52 6.60 -6.02
N LYS A 184 -19.02 5.61 -6.76
CA LYS A 184 -17.81 5.74 -7.57
C LYS A 184 -18.19 6.39 -8.92
N ARG A 185 -17.79 7.66 -9.12
CA ARG A 185 -18.17 8.52 -10.27
C ARG A 185 -17.14 8.63 -11.39
N VAL A 186 -15.90 8.18 -11.19
CA VAL A 186 -14.90 8.09 -12.27
C VAL A 186 -14.66 6.62 -12.58
N SER A 187 -14.91 6.18 -13.80
CA SER A 187 -14.53 4.84 -14.27
C SER A 187 -13.13 4.87 -14.88
N VAL A 188 -12.38 3.77 -14.72
CA VAL A 188 -11.04 3.60 -15.29
C VAL A 188 -11.00 2.31 -16.07
N THR A 189 -10.62 2.37 -17.33
CA THR A 189 -10.37 1.17 -18.15
C THR A 189 -8.94 1.21 -18.67
N SER A 190 -8.30 0.05 -18.77
CA SER A 190 -6.96 -0.10 -19.34
C SER A 190 -7.07 -0.77 -20.69
N ASN A 191 -6.53 -0.12 -21.70
CA ASN A 191 -6.49 -0.61 -23.07
C ASN A 191 -5.05 -0.67 -23.54
N LYS A 192 -4.80 -1.44 -24.61
CA LYS A 192 -3.50 -1.53 -25.26
C LYS A 192 -3.64 -1.11 -26.71
N VAL A 193 -2.65 -0.40 -27.21
CA VAL A 193 -2.44 -0.19 -28.64
C VAL A 193 -1.23 -1.01 -29.07
N SER A 194 -1.39 -1.82 -30.12
CA SER A 194 -0.35 -2.69 -30.66
C SER A 194 -0.41 -2.69 -32.19
N CYS A 195 0.73 -2.97 -32.81
CA CYS A 195 0.79 -3.22 -34.24
C CYS A 195 0.53 -4.71 -34.56
N LYS A 196 -0.07 -5.02 -35.72
CA LYS A 196 -0.14 -6.40 -36.26
C LYS A 196 1.24 -6.99 -36.57
N THR A 197 2.09 -6.18 -37.20
CA THR A 197 3.35 -6.58 -37.83
C THR A 197 4.48 -6.78 -36.82
N HIS A 198 4.41 -6.13 -35.65
CA HIS A 198 5.44 -6.19 -34.60
C HIS A 198 4.79 -6.32 -33.22
N GLY A 199 5.36 -7.12 -32.33
CA GLY A 199 4.84 -7.36 -30.97
C GLY A 199 4.90 -6.17 -30.00
N CYS A 200 5.30 -4.99 -30.46
CA CYS A 200 5.37 -3.78 -29.64
C CYS A 200 3.96 -3.31 -29.28
N SER A 201 3.73 -3.08 -27.99
CA SER A 201 2.47 -2.54 -27.48
C SER A 201 2.71 -1.52 -26.38
N THR A 202 1.88 -0.49 -26.30
CA THR A 202 1.81 0.38 -25.13
C THR A 202 0.41 0.37 -24.55
N SER A 203 0.33 0.45 -23.24
CA SER A 203 -0.93 0.60 -22.54
C SER A 203 -1.30 2.08 -22.41
N TYR A 204 -2.60 2.37 -22.44
CA TYR A 204 -3.18 3.64 -22.03
C TYR A 204 -4.36 3.40 -21.09
N PHE A 205 -4.68 4.42 -20.30
CA PHE A 205 -5.77 4.36 -19.32
C PHE A 205 -6.83 5.39 -19.67
N LYS A 206 -8.08 4.96 -19.76
CA LYS A 206 -9.25 5.80 -20.02
C LYS A 206 -9.96 6.07 -18.70
N HIS A 207 -9.92 7.32 -18.26
CA HIS A 207 -10.63 7.85 -17.10
C HIS A 207 -11.89 8.56 -17.60
N GLU A 208 -13.07 8.14 -17.15
CA GLU A 208 -14.33 8.74 -17.59
C GLU A 208 -15.15 9.20 -16.38
N PHE A 209 -15.49 10.49 -16.38
CA PHE A 209 -16.41 11.12 -15.45
C PHE A 209 -17.65 11.56 -16.22
N THR A 210 -18.83 11.19 -15.72
CA THR A 210 -20.10 11.72 -16.21
C THR A 210 -20.79 12.40 -15.05
N SER A 211 -21.03 13.70 -15.16
CA SER A 211 -21.77 14.42 -14.13
C SER A 211 -23.22 13.96 -14.10
N ASP A 212 -23.73 13.69 -12.91
CA ASP A 212 -25.18 13.73 -12.64
C ASP A 212 -25.65 15.18 -12.41
N ARG A 213 -26.94 15.39 -12.07
CA ARG A 213 -27.50 16.73 -11.80
C ARG A 213 -26.78 17.50 -10.68
N THR A 214 -25.99 16.82 -9.84
CA THR A 214 -25.42 17.39 -8.61
C THR A 214 -23.90 17.43 -8.59
N SER A 215 -23.26 16.62 -9.43
CA SER A 215 -21.80 16.44 -9.43
C SER A 215 -21.12 17.31 -10.46
N LYS A 216 -19.90 17.69 -10.13
CA LYS A 216 -19.02 18.51 -10.96
C LYS A 216 -17.61 17.97 -10.91
N LEU A 217 -16.89 18.07 -12.02
CA LEU A 217 -15.46 17.75 -12.06
C LEU A 217 -14.72 18.95 -11.46
N ALA A 218 -14.11 18.77 -10.31
CA ALA A 218 -13.40 19.79 -9.56
C ALA A 218 -11.98 20.02 -10.08
N ALA A 219 -11.27 18.94 -10.37
CA ALA A 219 -9.87 19.00 -10.77
C ALA A 219 -9.46 17.76 -11.57
N ILE A 220 -8.41 17.91 -12.37
CA ILE A 220 -7.66 16.80 -12.96
C ILE A 220 -6.24 16.88 -12.39
N LYS A 221 -5.74 15.77 -11.87
CA LYS A 221 -4.41 15.72 -11.25
C LYS A 221 -3.69 14.42 -11.50
N TYR A 222 -2.38 14.44 -11.30
CA TYR A 222 -1.53 13.27 -11.20
C TYR A 222 -0.42 13.53 -10.16
N HIS A 223 0.25 12.48 -9.71
CA HIS A 223 1.29 12.52 -8.70
C HIS A 223 2.58 11.97 -9.30
N THR A 224 3.65 12.75 -9.17
CA THR A 224 5.01 12.34 -9.53
C THR A 224 5.77 11.98 -8.26
N TYR A 225 6.55 10.90 -8.29
CA TYR A 225 7.49 10.60 -7.22
C TYR A 225 8.67 11.60 -7.28
N PRO A 226 9.15 12.18 -6.16
CA PRO A 226 8.78 11.91 -4.76
C PRO A 226 7.71 12.88 -4.20
N SER A 227 6.44 12.71 -4.59
CA SER A 227 5.26 13.38 -4.00
C SER A 227 5.03 14.85 -4.38
N ARG A 228 5.26 15.23 -5.64
CA ARG A 228 4.65 16.46 -6.16
C ARG A 228 3.38 16.11 -6.92
N ARG A 229 2.25 16.47 -6.31
CA ARG A 229 0.97 16.59 -7.02
C ARG A 229 1.11 17.62 -8.12
N LYS A 230 0.61 17.28 -9.28
CA LYS A 230 0.55 18.12 -10.47
C LYS A 230 -0.91 18.22 -10.90
N ARG A 231 -1.46 19.43 -10.86
CA ARG A 231 -2.76 19.72 -11.47
C ARG A 231 -2.54 19.88 -12.96
N VAL A 232 -3.46 19.32 -13.72
CA VAL A 232 -3.46 19.33 -15.18
C VAL A 232 -4.36 20.48 -15.62
N ASN A 233 -3.77 21.56 -16.11
CA ASN A 233 -4.49 22.67 -16.69
C ASN A 233 -4.60 22.46 -18.20
N ILE A 234 -5.83 22.31 -18.70
CA ILE A 234 -6.12 22.13 -20.12
C ILE A 234 -6.73 23.43 -20.64
N PRO A 235 -6.19 24.03 -21.72
CA PRO A 235 -6.79 25.18 -22.37
C PRO A 235 -8.27 24.95 -22.66
N ASP A 236 -9.08 25.98 -22.41
CA ASP A 236 -10.53 25.99 -22.64
C ASP A 236 -11.37 25.02 -21.77
N LEU A 237 -10.74 24.17 -20.94
CA LEU A 237 -11.44 23.33 -19.96
C LEU A 237 -11.55 24.05 -18.61
N ASN A 238 -12.65 24.78 -18.44
CA ASN A 238 -12.94 25.48 -17.19
C ASN A 238 -13.32 24.49 -16.09
N LEU A 239 -12.50 24.42 -15.04
CA LEU A 239 -12.75 23.66 -13.82
C LEU A 239 -13.01 24.61 -12.64
N PRO A 240 -13.96 24.30 -11.73
CA PRO A 240 -14.84 23.13 -11.78
C PRO A 240 -15.88 23.20 -12.91
N THR A 241 -16.30 22.06 -13.43
CA THR A 241 -17.33 22.01 -14.49
C THR A 241 -18.71 22.40 -13.96
N ASN A 242 -19.58 22.87 -14.87
CA ASN A 242 -21.01 23.04 -14.58
C ASN A 242 -21.74 21.68 -14.52
N GLN A 243 -22.98 21.69 -14.05
CA GLN A 243 -23.84 20.51 -13.93
C GLN A 243 -24.28 20.07 -15.34
N SER A 244 -23.87 18.87 -15.77
CA SER A 244 -24.06 18.25 -17.11
C SER A 244 -22.84 18.31 -18.06
N VAL A 245 -21.70 17.80 -17.61
CA VAL A 245 -20.50 17.56 -18.42
C VAL A 245 -20.10 16.08 -18.37
N LYS A 246 -19.69 15.53 -19.52
CA LYS A 246 -18.96 14.26 -19.59
C LYS A 246 -17.51 14.57 -19.95
N VAL A 247 -16.57 14.15 -19.10
CA VAL A 247 -15.12 14.29 -19.34
C VAL A 247 -14.48 12.91 -19.42
N THR A 248 -13.84 12.64 -20.55
CA THR A 248 -13.07 11.42 -20.79
C THR A 248 -11.61 11.79 -21.04
N ILE A 249 -10.70 11.14 -20.33
CA ILE A 249 -9.25 11.36 -20.45
C ILE A 249 -8.56 10.04 -20.75
N TYR A 250 -7.85 9.99 -21.86
CA TYR A 250 -7.02 8.85 -22.25
C TYR A 250 -5.58 9.21 -21.98
N ALA A 251 -4.91 8.53 -21.05
CA ALA A 251 -3.57 8.87 -20.61
C ALA A 251 -2.56 7.78 -21.01
N PHE A 252 -1.48 8.20 -21.68
CA PHE A 252 -0.29 7.41 -21.98
C PHE A 252 0.81 7.73 -20.98
N TYR A 253 1.48 6.69 -20.50
CA TYR A 253 2.51 6.79 -19.46
C TYR A 253 3.84 6.31 -20.03
N CYS A 254 4.85 7.19 -20.10
CA CYS A 254 6.22 6.77 -20.42
C CYS A 254 6.93 6.18 -19.20
N SER A 255 6.49 6.53 -17.99
CA SER A 255 6.94 5.96 -16.72
C SER A 255 5.75 5.81 -15.75
N LYS A 256 5.88 4.93 -14.76
CA LYS A 256 4.75 4.34 -13.98
C LYS A 256 3.62 5.30 -13.61
N ASN A 257 3.93 6.49 -13.08
CA ASN A 257 2.94 7.43 -12.56
C ASN A 257 2.93 8.79 -13.28
N ASN A 258 3.67 8.92 -14.37
CA ASN A 258 3.91 10.18 -15.05
C ASN A 258 3.24 10.17 -16.43
N PRO A 259 2.00 10.68 -16.58
CA PRO A 259 1.36 10.77 -17.88
C PRO A 259 2.20 11.67 -18.78
N ALA A 260 2.47 11.22 -20.00
CA ALA A 260 3.29 11.95 -20.96
C ALA A 260 2.45 12.62 -22.05
N LEU A 261 1.40 11.94 -22.47
CA LEU A 261 0.47 12.38 -23.49
C LEU A 261 -0.95 12.02 -23.04
N ILE A 262 -1.87 12.98 -23.13
CA ILE A 262 -3.28 12.75 -22.80
C ILE A 262 -4.19 13.19 -23.95
N TYR A 263 -5.25 12.46 -24.20
CA TYR A 263 -6.38 12.93 -25.01
C TYR A 263 -7.51 13.31 -24.08
N VAL A 264 -8.03 14.52 -24.21
CA VAL A 264 -9.17 15.02 -23.43
C VAL A 264 -10.37 15.12 -24.37
N GLU A 265 -11.50 14.61 -23.93
CA GLU A 265 -12.80 14.75 -24.57
C GLU A 265 -13.81 15.22 -23.53
N SER A 266 -14.22 16.48 -23.62
CA SER A 266 -15.20 17.11 -22.73
C SER A 266 -16.40 17.56 -23.54
N THR A 267 -17.56 16.95 -23.26
CA THR A 267 -18.84 17.33 -23.86
C THR A 267 -19.75 17.99 -22.83
N GLY A 268 -20.49 19.01 -23.25
CA GLY A 268 -21.34 19.81 -22.35
C GLY A 268 -20.63 21.03 -21.75
N THR A 269 -19.33 21.19 -22.01
CA THR A 269 -18.62 22.46 -21.79
C THR A 269 -18.88 23.42 -22.96
N LYS A 270 -18.79 24.72 -22.71
CA LYS A 270 -18.84 25.75 -23.77
C LYS A 270 -17.51 26.53 -23.72
N PRO A 271 -16.59 26.32 -24.68
CA PRO A 271 -16.64 25.37 -25.80
C PRO A 271 -16.44 23.90 -25.37
N ASN A 272 -16.80 22.95 -26.25
CA ASN A 272 -16.38 21.55 -26.08
C ASN A 272 -14.86 21.48 -26.23
N VAL A 273 -14.20 20.68 -25.38
CA VAL A 273 -12.73 20.57 -25.38
C VAL A 273 -12.38 19.17 -25.86
N THR A 274 -11.78 19.07 -27.04
CA THR A 274 -11.35 17.79 -27.61
C THR A 274 -9.97 17.91 -28.24
N GLY A 275 -9.05 17.01 -27.87
CA GLY A 275 -7.73 16.95 -28.50
C GLY A 275 -6.66 16.29 -27.65
N TRP A 276 -5.46 16.15 -28.25
CA TRP A 276 -4.27 15.68 -27.57
C TRP A 276 -3.52 16.81 -26.89
N TYR A 277 -2.93 16.51 -25.74
CA TYR A 277 -2.16 17.44 -24.95
C TYR A 277 -0.89 16.78 -24.41
N LYS A 278 0.19 17.55 -24.37
CA LYS A 278 1.45 17.20 -23.70
C LYS A 278 1.84 18.29 -22.71
N LYS A 279 2.77 17.96 -21.83
CA LYS A 279 3.32 18.90 -20.85
C LYS A 279 4.07 20.04 -21.50
N ASN A 280 3.89 21.24 -20.95
CA ASN A 280 4.64 22.43 -21.37
C ASN A 280 6.00 22.58 -20.64
N GLY A 281 6.49 21.54 -19.98
CA GLY A 281 7.79 21.55 -19.28
C GLY A 281 7.83 22.35 -17.97
N SER A 282 6.70 22.87 -17.48
CA SER A 282 6.66 23.64 -16.23
C SER A 282 6.91 22.74 -15.01
N LYS A 283 7.79 23.19 -14.11
CA LYS A 283 8.04 22.52 -12.82
C LYS A 283 7.02 22.91 -11.73
N SER A 284 6.03 23.75 -12.02
CA SER A 284 4.99 24.21 -11.08
C SER A 284 4.06 23.09 -10.63
N GLU A 285 3.39 23.27 -9.49
CA GLU A 285 2.34 22.36 -9.00
C GLU A 285 1.08 22.39 -9.89
N ASN A 286 0.85 23.50 -10.57
CA ASN A 286 -0.17 23.68 -11.60
C ASN A 286 0.51 23.63 -12.96
N GLU A 287 0.48 22.48 -13.61
CA GLU A 287 1.18 22.27 -14.88
C GLU A 287 0.24 22.57 -16.04
N ASP A 288 0.70 23.44 -16.94
CA ASP A 288 -0.01 23.73 -18.17
C ASP A 288 0.30 22.68 -19.23
N TRP A 289 -0.76 22.24 -19.89
CA TRP A 289 -0.70 21.25 -20.94
C TRP A 289 -1.02 21.92 -22.28
N ILE A 290 -0.15 21.73 -23.26
CA ILE A 290 -0.27 22.34 -24.59
C ILE A 290 -0.82 21.32 -25.58
N ARG A 291 -1.65 21.81 -26.50
CA ARG A 291 -2.26 21.00 -27.54
C ARG A 291 -1.20 20.41 -28.46
N VAL A 292 -1.41 19.18 -28.91
CA VAL A 292 -0.61 18.49 -29.90
C VAL A 292 -1.51 18.15 -31.09
N ASP A 293 -1.06 18.49 -32.29
CA ASP A 293 -1.78 18.18 -33.51
C ASP A 293 -1.51 16.72 -33.90
N LEU A 294 -2.45 15.85 -33.54
CA LEU A 294 -2.48 14.45 -33.93
C LEU A 294 -3.87 14.15 -34.51
N ASN A 295 -3.91 13.55 -35.69
CA ASN A 295 -5.16 13.20 -36.38
C ASN A 295 -5.81 11.92 -35.82
N THR A 296 -5.07 11.13 -35.04
CA THR A 296 -5.55 9.92 -34.39
C THR A 296 -6.53 10.27 -33.27
N THR A 297 -7.69 9.62 -33.20
CA THR A 297 -8.56 9.69 -32.01
C THR A 297 -8.42 8.42 -31.18
N PRO A 298 -8.75 8.43 -29.87
CA PRO A 298 -8.80 7.20 -29.09
C PRO A 298 -9.76 6.14 -29.65
N GLY A 299 -10.82 6.55 -30.36
CA GLY A 299 -11.71 5.63 -31.08
C GLY A 299 -11.01 4.89 -32.22
N ASP A 300 -9.99 5.49 -32.84
CA ASP A 300 -9.14 4.81 -33.83
C ASP A 300 -8.21 3.78 -33.18
N LEU A 301 -7.94 3.92 -31.88
CA LEU A 301 -7.08 3.02 -31.09
C LEU A 301 -7.86 1.86 -30.45
N GLU A 302 -9.15 2.05 -30.16
CA GLU A 302 -10.01 1.04 -29.56
C GLU A 302 -10.41 -0.03 -30.61
N ASN A 303 -10.08 -1.30 -30.35
CA ASN A 303 -10.56 -2.50 -31.07
C ASN A 303 -10.14 -2.68 -32.53
N LYS A 304 -9.03 -2.08 -32.96
CA LYS A 304 -8.43 -2.38 -34.26
C LYS A 304 -7.00 -2.87 -34.07
N GLU A 305 -6.72 -4.05 -34.57
CA GLU A 305 -5.35 -4.41 -34.89
C GLU A 305 -4.84 -3.40 -35.94
N LEU A 306 -4.04 -2.43 -35.53
CA LEU A 306 -3.54 -1.39 -36.42
C LEU A 306 -2.42 -1.97 -37.28
N ASP A 307 -2.63 -2.00 -38.61
CA ASP A 307 -1.53 -2.26 -39.55
C ASP A 307 -0.63 -1.03 -39.60
N CYS A 308 0.48 -1.11 -38.88
CA CYS A 308 1.36 0.00 -38.67
C CYS A 308 2.25 0.29 -39.91
N SER A 309 2.33 -0.66 -40.86
CA SER A 309 3.09 -0.53 -42.11
C SER A 309 2.62 0.67 -42.95
N ASN A 310 1.30 0.90 -43.01
CA ASN A 310 0.68 1.93 -43.85
C ASN A 310 -0.12 2.98 -43.08
N ASN A 311 -0.19 2.91 -41.74
CA ASN A 311 -1.00 3.85 -40.95
C ASN A 311 -0.19 5.09 -40.55
N LYS A 312 -0.32 6.17 -41.33
CA LYS A 312 0.31 7.48 -41.06
C LYS A 312 0.01 8.00 -39.65
N ASN A 313 -1.23 7.84 -39.19
CA ASN A 313 -1.70 8.31 -37.88
C ASN A 313 -1.02 7.55 -36.73
N PHE A 314 -0.77 6.24 -36.89
CA PHE A 314 0.00 5.44 -35.93
C PHE A 314 1.46 5.88 -35.89
N LYS A 315 2.09 6.11 -37.05
CA LYS A 315 3.49 6.57 -37.13
C LYS A 315 3.68 7.92 -36.44
N GLU A 316 2.75 8.85 -36.61
CA GLU A 316 2.76 10.15 -35.92
C GLU A 316 2.61 10.02 -34.40
N LEU A 317 1.70 9.14 -33.93
CA LEU A 317 1.54 8.84 -32.50
C LEU A 317 2.81 8.20 -31.92
N ALA A 318 3.37 7.20 -32.60
CA ALA A 318 4.60 6.51 -32.18
C ALA A 318 5.78 7.48 -32.09
N LYS A 319 5.96 8.33 -33.12
CA LYS A 319 6.98 9.38 -33.16
C LYS A 319 6.81 10.39 -32.03
N THR A 320 5.58 10.81 -31.76
CA THR A 320 5.27 11.76 -30.67
C THR A 320 5.59 11.15 -29.30
N LEU A 321 5.13 9.93 -29.05
CA LEU A 321 5.43 9.22 -27.79
C LEU A 321 6.94 9.02 -27.61
N ARG A 322 7.67 8.66 -28.66
CA ARG A 322 9.14 8.54 -28.62
C ARG A 322 9.81 9.87 -28.29
N GLY A 323 9.38 10.96 -28.92
CA GLY A 323 9.87 12.31 -28.61
C GLY A 323 9.59 12.75 -27.17
N LEU A 324 8.60 12.14 -26.51
CA LEU A 324 8.29 12.33 -25.08
C LEU A 324 9.01 11.34 -24.16
N GLY A 325 9.89 10.49 -24.70
CA GLY A 325 10.67 9.50 -23.94
C GLY A 325 9.98 8.15 -23.72
N CYS A 326 8.82 7.88 -24.35
CA CYS A 326 8.17 6.57 -24.31
C CYS A 326 8.87 5.62 -25.29
N LYS A 327 9.54 4.58 -24.78
CA LYS A 327 10.23 3.57 -25.60
C LYS A 327 9.36 2.36 -26.00
N GLY A 328 8.09 2.31 -25.59
CA GLY A 328 7.21 1.14 -25.77
C GLY A 328 6.60 0.96 -27.17
N LEU A 329 6.59 2.01 -28.01
CA LEU A 329 6.14 1.94 -29.40
C LEU A 329 7.31 2.15 -30.36
N GLU A 330 7.69 1.09 -31.08
CA GLU A 330 8.64 1.19 -32.20
C GLU A 330 7.94 1.67 -33.48
N ASP A 331 8.70 2.30 -34.37
CA ASP A 331 8.22 2.65 -35.71
C ASP A 331 8.36 1.42 -36.58
N CYS A 332 7.42 1.25 -37.50
CA CYS A 332 7.26 0.12 -38.41
C CYS A 332 8.30 0.17 -39.53
N THR A 333 9.03 1.28 -39.61
CA THR A 333 10.17 1.51 -40.48
C THR A 333 11.43 0.86 -39.90
N ARG A 334 11.41 -0.46 -39.71
CA ARG A 334 12.60 -1.20 -40.14
C ARG A 334 12.53 -1.21 -41.65
N ASP A 335 13.08 -0.17 -42.27
CA ASP A 335 13.28 -0.11 -43.71
C ASP A 335 14.05 -1.38 -44.14
N PRO A 336 13.41 -2.34 -44.84
CA PRO A 336 14.11 -3.52 -45.34
C PRO A 336 14.94 -3.20 -46.58
N GLU A 337 14.84 -2.00 -47.16
CA GLU A 337 15.47 -1.67 -48.45
C GLU A 337 16.91 -1.17 -48.33
N HIS A 338 17.40 -0.86 -47.12
CA HIS A 338 18.81 -0.52 -46.89
C HIS A 338 19.46 -1.42 -45.83
N PRO A 339 19.61 -2.74 -46.08
CA PRO A 339 20.61 -3.51 -45.39
C PRO A 339 21.99 -2.95 -45.77
N GLY A 340 22.64 -2.26 -44.83
CA GLY A 340 24.06 -1.97 -44.95
C GLY A 340 24.82 -3.27 -45.23
N GLN A 341 25.83 -3.21 -46.11
CA GLN A 341 26.69 -4.37 -46.35
C GLN A 341 27.18 -4.92 -45.01
N ASN A 342 26.90 -6.21 -44.75
CA ASN A 342 27.23 -6.96 -43.53
C ASN A 342 26.32 -6.78 -42.29
N GLY A 343 25.11 -6.23 -42.42
CA GLY A 343 24.08 -6.40 -41.40
C GLY A 343 24.30 -5.64 -40.08
N VAL A 344 25.13 -4.59 -40.09
CA VAL A 344 25.31 -3.67 -38.96
C VAL A 344 24.68 -2.33 -39.29
N GLN A 345 23.68 -1.90 -38.51
CA GLN A 345 23.23 -0.51 -38.51
C GLN A 345 24.24 0.34 -37.72
N ARG A 346 24.96 1.23 -38.41
CA ARG A 346 25.74 2.31 -37.78
C ARG A 346 25.02 3.63 -38.00
N GLU A 347 24.81 4.37 -36.93
CA GLU A 347 24.42 5.78 -36.95
C GLU A 347 25.72 6.60 -36.85
N GLU A 348 26.12 7.26 -37.93
CA GLU A 348 27.23 8.21 -37.91
C GLU A 348 26.71 9.54 -37.35
N VAL A 349 27.11 9.84 -36.11
CA VAL A 349 26.92 11.16 -35.50
C VAL A 349 28.12 12.02 -35.92
N PRO A 350 27.95 13.09 -36.71
CA PRO A 350 29.06 13.98 -37.05
C PRO A 350 29.59 14.63 -35.77
N ALA A 351 30.90 14.58 -35.57
CA ALA A 351 31.53 15.34 -34.49
C ALA A 351 31.24 16.83 -34.71
N ALA A 352 30.65 17.48 -33.71
CA ALA A 352 30.64 18.92 -33.64
C ALA A 352 32.10 19.39 -33.51
N ASP A 353 32.51 20.18 -34.50
CA ASP A 353 33.67 21.06 -34.57
C ASP A 353 34.45 21.23 -33.25
N LEU A 354 35.62 20.57 -33.17
CA LEU A 354 36.60 20.74 -32.08
C LEU A 354 37.79 21.55 -32.61
N SER A 355 37.54 22.79 -33.04
CA SER A 355 38.59 23.73 -33.44
C SER A 355 39.02 24.71 -32.34
N ASP A 356 38.72 24.44 -31.06
CA ASP A 356 39.21 25.25 -29.93
C ASP A 356 40.22 24.44 -29.08
N GLN A 357 41.44 24.36 -29.59
CA GLN A 357 42.63 24.12 -28.80
C GLN A 357 43.59 25.30 -29.01
N VAL A 358 43.82 26.05 -27.94
CA VAL A 358 44.97 26.96 -27.84
C VAL A 358 46.00 26.26 -26.95
N PRO A 359 47.16 25.85 -27.49
CA PRO A 359 48.30 25.47 -26.66
C PRO A 359 48.99 26.75 -26.17
N ASP A 360 49.45 26.71 -24.91
CA ASP A 360 50.34 27.67 -24.27
C ASP A 360 49.73 29.03 -23.88
N THR A 361 49.28 29.11 -22.62
CA THR A 361 49.30 30.39 -21.90
C THR A 361 49.60 30.13 -20.43
N GLU A 362 50.89 30.20 -20.09
CA GLU A 362 51.32 30.47 -18.72
C GLU A 362 51.02 31.93 -18.40
N SER A 363 50.28 32.17 -17.32
CA SER A 363 50.31 33.46 -16.64
C SER A 363 50.05 33.24 -15.16
N GLU A 364 51.12 32.91 -14.45
CA GLU A 364 51.21 33.12 -13.01
C GLU A 364 50.94 34.60 -12.71
N THR A 365 50.00 34.89 -11.81
CA THR A 365 49.95 36.18 -11.13
C THR A 365 49.76 35.93 -9.65
N LYS A 366 50.89 36.01 -8.94
CA LYS A 366 51.03 35.85 -7.50
C LYS A 366 50.68 37.18 -6.83
N ILE A 367 49.50 37.27 -6.22
CA ILE A 367 49.14 38.40 -5.34
C ILE A 367 49.33 37.95 -3.89
N LEU A 368 50.28 38.57 -3.20
CA LEU A 368 50.54 38.39 -1.77
C LEU A 368 49.72 39.43 -0.98
N LEU A 369 48.67 39.00 -0.30
CA LEU A 369 47.96 39.81 0.70
C LEU A 369 48.24 39.21 2.08
N GLN A 370 49.18 39.81 2.80
CA GLN A 370 49.33 39.60 4.24
C GLN A 370 48.25 40.40 4.96
N GLY A 371 47.21 39.70 5.41
CA GLY A 371 46.27 40.18 6.41
C GLY A 371 46.02 39.06 7.40
N THR A 372 46.42 39.23 8.65
CA THR A 372 46.06 38.35 9.77
C THR A 372 44.53 38.28 9.90
N PRO A 373 43.88 37.12 9.67
CA PRO A 373 42.49 36.96 10.06
C PRO A 373 42.47 36.57 11.53
N VAL A 374 41.73 37.35 12.31
CA VAL A 374 41.18 36.91 13.59
C VAL A 374 40.46 35.59 13.32
N ALA A 375 40.95 34.49 13.89
CA ALA A 375 40.32 33.18 13.80
C ALA A 375 38.96 33.25 14.50
N GLN A 376 37.90 33.52 13.75
CA GLN A 376 36.61 32.89 14.03
C GLN A 376 36.87 31.39 13.95
N MET A 377 36.71 30.70 15.09
CA MET A 377 36.63 29.25 15.10
C MET A 377 35.42 28.84 14.26
N ALA A 378 35.62 28.66 12.96
CA ALA A 378 34.73 27.86 12.16
C ALA A 378 34.80 26.45 12.76
N GLU A 379 33.70 25.93 13.30
CA GLU A 379 33.63 24.52 13.66
C GLU A 379 33.94 23.73 12.37
N ASP A 380 35.14 23.13 12.29
CA ASP A 380 35.51 22.24 11.19
C ASP A 380 34.44 21.15 11.07
N GLY A 381 33.66 21.19 9.99
CA GLY A 381 32.61 20.21 9.76
C GLY A 381 33.18 18.79 9.62
N VAL A 382 32.47 17.81 10.14
CA VAL A 382 32.86 16.40 10.17
C VAL A 382 32.51 15.71 8.86
N ILE A 383 33.45 14.95 8.31
CA ILE A 383 33.24 14.06 7.17
C ILE A 383 32.95 12.64 7.69
N ILE A 384 31.82 12.05 7.31
CA ILE A 384 31.48 10.67 7.64
C ILE A 384 31.85 9.76 6.47
N ASN A 385 32.60 8.70 6.73
CA ASN A 385 32.99 7.70 5.73
C ASN A 385 32.37 6.36 6.08
N LEU A 386 31.38 5.91 5.29
CA LEU A 386 30.66 4.67 5.54
C LEU A 386 31.54 3.42 5.40
N GLY A 387 32.66 3.51 4.66
CA GLY A 387 33.64 2.43 4.55
C GLY A 387 34.34 2.09 5.86
N VAL A 388 34.24 2.92 6.91
CA VAL A 388 34.84 2.66 8.21
C VAL A 388 33.94 1.75 9.06
N LYS A 389 34.34 0.49 9.19
CA LYS A 389 33.55 -0.57 9.82
C LYS A 389 34.37 -1.30 10.90
N PRO A 390 34.03 -1.19 12.20
CA PRO A 390 34.65 -2.02 13.23
C PRO A 390 34.34 -3.51 13.02
N GLU A 391 35.34 -4.36 13.26
CA GLU A 391 35.25 -5.81 13.02
C GLU A 391 34.35 -6.54 14.02
N LYS A 392 34.23 -6.06 15.26
CA LYS A 392 33.44 -6.71 16.32
C LYS A 392 32.25 -5.87 16.73
N ASN A 393 31.16 -6.57 17.10
CA ASN A 393 29.96 -5.96 17.62
C ASN A 393 30.27 -5.19 18.91
N GLY A 394 29.82 -3.94 19.01
CA GLY A 394 30.08 -3.07 20.16
C GLY A 394 31.48 -2.44 20.21
N ASP A 395 32.45 -2.88 19.41
CA ASP A 395 33.80 -2.33 19.42
C ASP A 395 33.82 -0.95 18.75
N PRO A 396 34.26 0.10 19.47
CA PRO A 396 34.32 1.43 18.89
C PRO A 396 35.56 1.64 18.05
N HIS A 397 35.37 2.10 16.81
CA HIS A 397 36.47 2.64 16.00
C HIS A 397 36.43 4.17 16.01
N THR A 398 37.58 4.85 16.06
CA THR A 398 37.63 6.32 16.09
C THR A 398 38.32 6.89 14.85
N THR A 399 37.61 7.73 14.10
CA THR A 399 38.11 8.36 12.86
C THR A 399 38.38 9.84 13.09
N GLY A 400 39.66 10.21 13.22
CA GLY A 400 40.02 11.50 13.80
C GLY A 400 39.49 11.61 15.23
N LYS A 401 40.01 12.54 16.05
CA LYS A 401 39.67 12.60 17.49
C LYS A 401 38.20 12.95 17.82
N GLN A 402 37.26 12.89 16.87
CA GLN A 402 35.92 13.48 16.99
C GLN A 402 34.73 12.52 16.79
N ILE A 403 34.86 11.37 16.10
CA ILE A 403 33.75 10.44 15.82
C ILE A 403 34.08 9.01 16.23
N LYS A 404 33.12 8.38 16.91
CA LYS A 404 33.06 6.97 17.32
C LYS A 404 32.10 6.23 16.41
N VAL A 405 32.54 5.11 15.84
CA VAL A 405 31.73 4.20 15.04
C VAL A 405 31.45 2.93 15.84
N THR A 406 30.19 2.54 15.96
CA THR A 406 29.77 1.29 16.64
C THR A 406 28.97 0.40 15.72
N ARG A 407 29.32 -0.89 15.67
CA ARG A 407 28.52 -1.94 15.01
C ARG A 407 27.47 -2.47 15.98
N SER A 408 26.28 -2.76 15.45
CA SER A 408 25.21 -3.47 16.14
C SER A 408 24.46 -4.41 15.20
N GLU A 409 23.93 -5.50 15.74
CA GLU A 409 23.15 -6.54 15.03
C GLU A 409 21.74 -6.59 15.61
N ARG A 410 21.03 -5.47 15.48
CA ARG A 410 19.67 -5.34 16.04
C ARG A 410 18.62 -6.09 15.21
N TYR A 411 18.89 -6.30 13.92
CA TYR A 411 17.95 -6.91 12.97
C TYR A 411 18.63 -8.13 12.35
N SER A 412 17.95 -9.28 12.40
CA SER A 412 18.52 -10.53 11.91
C SER A 412 18.88 -10.42 10.41
N GLY A 413 20.12 -10.78 10.09
CA GLY A 413 20.67 -10.67 8.74
C GLY A 413 21.26 -9.29 8.38
N PHE A 414 21.28 -8.31 9.29
CA PHE A 414 21.81 -6.96 9.00
C PHE A 414 22.76 -6.41 10.07
N HIS A 415 23.79 -5.70 9.60
CA HIS A 415 24.66 -4.85 10.45
C HIS A 415 24.23 -3.40 10.37
N LYS A 416 24.20 -2.71 11.53
CA LYS A 416 24.06 -1.26 11.64
C LYS A 416 25.37 -0.67 12.16
N TYR A 417 26.00 0.19 11.38
CA TYR A 417 27.17 0.97 11.78
C TYR A 417 26.74 2.40 12.08
N THR A 418 26.91 2.84 13.33
CA THR A 418 26.47 4.16 13.81
C THR A 418 27.67 5.05 14.11
N HIS A 419 27.74 6.20 13.45
CA HIS A 419 28.74 7.24 13.62
C HIS A 419 28.18 8.34 14.53
N GLN A 420 28.83 8.58 15.66
CA GLN A 420 28.42 9.57 16.66
C GLN A 420 29.60 10.09 17.46
N LYS A 421 29.44 11.19 18.21
CA LYS A 421 30.48 11.66 19.13
C LYS A 421 30.70 10.66 20.28
N PRO A 422 31.95 10.43 20.75
CA PRO A 422 32.24 9.48 21.82
C PRO A 422 31.46 9.70 23.12
N TYR A 423 31.18 10.96 23.46
CA TYR A 423 30.48 11.37 24.69
C TYR A 423 29.04 11.88 24.42
N GLY A 424 28.49 11.59 23.24
CA GLY A 424 27.21 12.14 22.78
C GLY A 424 27.28 13.62 22.36
N GLY A 425 26.12 14.18 22.04
CA GLY A 425 25.97 15.56 21.55
C GLY A 425 26.06 15.70 20.03
N ASN A 426 25.76 16.91 19.55
CA ASN A 426 25.64 17.20 18.13
C ASN A 426 27.00 17.50 17.49
N PHE A 427 27.14 17.24 16.21
CA PHE A 427 28.27 17.66 15.39
C PHE A 427 27.79 18.25 14.06
N THR A 428 28.56 19.19 13.52
CA THR A 428 28.25 19.81 12.22
C THR A 428 28.72 18.86 11.12
N LEU A 429 27.79 18.32 10.33
CA LEU A 429 28.08 17.41 9.23
C LEU A 429 28.57 18.21 8.02
N LYS A 430 29.70 17.83 7.44
CA LYS A 430 30.25 18.44 6.21
C LYS A 430 29.79 17.66 4.98
N GLU A 431 30.05 16.36 4.97
CA GLU A 431 29.65 15.46 3.88
C GLU A 431 29.60 14.01 4.38
N ILE A 432 28.92 13.15 3.63
CA ILE A 432 28.91 11.71 3.84
C ILE A 432 29.48 11.06 2.58
N LYS A 433 30.50 10.22 2.75
CA LYS A 433 31.12 9.42 1.70
C LYS A 433 30.63 7.98 1.77
N ASP A 434 30.24 7.44 0.63
CA ASP A 434 29.87 6.03 0.47
C ASP A 434 31.09 5.12 0.60
N ASP A 435 30.86 3.81 0.54
CA ASP A 435 31.90 2.78 0.65
C ASP A 435 33.02 2.95 -0.40
N ASP A 436 32.69 3.43 -1.60
CA ASP A 436 33.62 3.71 -2.70
C ASP A 436 34.27 5.11 -2.65
N GLN A 437 34.11 5.82 -1.54
CA GLN A 437 34.55 7.22 -1.33
C GLN A 437 33.78 8.28 -2.14
N SER A 438 32.74 7.91 -2.89
CA SER A 438 31.87 8.88 -3.57
C SER A 438 31.04 9.70 -2.58
N VAL A 439 30.77 10.96 -2.90
CA VAL A 439 29.96 11.83 -2.04
C VAL A 439 28.49 11.52 -2.24
N ILE A 440 27.79 11.11 -1.18
CA ILE A 440 26.39 10.71 -1.20
C ILE A 440 25.46 11.91 -1.43
N THR A 441 25.63 12.97 -0.63
CA THR A 441 24.86 14.21 -0.73
C THR A 441 25.55 15.33 0.03
N THR A 442 25.43 16.56 -0.49
CA THR A 442 25.89 17.80 0.17
C THR A 442 24.76 18.54 0.89
N GLU A 443 23.52 18.04 0.82
CA GLU A 443 22.31 18.67 1.42
C GLU A 443 22.38 18.82 2.95
N PHE A 444 23.31 18.09 3.58
CA PHE A 444 23.54 18.15 5.02
C PHE A 444 24.80 18.93 5.42
N SER A 445 25.52 19.50 4.46
CA SER A 445 26.67 20.33 4.74
C SER A 445 26.26 21.52 5.61
N GLY A 446 26.86 21.63 6.79
CA GLY A 446 26.58 22.67 7.78
C GLY A 446 25.41 22.35 8.73
N LYS A 447 24.72 21.21 8.60
CA LYS A 447 23.64 20.82 9.53
C LYS A 447 24.23 20.17 10.78
N LYS A 448 23.66 20.47 11.95
CA LYS A 448 23.98 19.80 13.21
C LYS A 448 23.24 18.47 13.28
N VAL A 449 23.96 17.37 13.49
CA VAL A 449 23.39 16.01 13.58
C VAL A 449 23.87 15.33 14.87
N THR A 450 23.08 14.42 15.41
CA THR A 450 23.45 13.60 16.58
C THR A 450 24.15 12.31 16.16
N SER A 451 23.70 11.70 15.06
CA SER A 451 24.31 10.47 14.54
C SER A 451 24.02 10.25 13.06
N VAL A 452 24.90 9.49 12.41
CA VAL A 452 24.73 8.97 11.04
C VAL A 452 24.92 7.47 11.08
N ALA A 453 23.93 6.69 10.70
CA ALA A 453 24.00 5.23 10.68
C ALA A 453 23.76 4.65 9.29
N ALA A 454 24.47 3.60 8.94
CA ALA A 454 24.28 2.86 7.70
C ALA A 454 23.98 1.39 8.00
N TYR A 455 23.04 0.83 7.24
CA TYR A 455 22.59 -0.55 7.34
C TYR A 455 23.13 -1.37 6.18
N TYR A 456 23.66 -2.55 6.49
CA TYR A 456 24.29 -3.46 5.55
C TYR A 456 23.72 -4.85 5.72
N TRP A 457 23.65 -5.61 4.63
CA TRP A 457 23.34 -7.03 4.71
C TRP A 457 24.58 -7.82 5.13
N ILE A 458 24.42 -8.81 6.02
CA ILE A 458 25.53 -9.62 6.51
C ILE A 458 26.21 -10.41 5.38
N GLY A 459 25.46 -10.78 4.33
CA GLY A 459 26.01 -11.45 3.16
C GLY A 459 26.76 -10.55 2.18
N ASN A 460 26.65 -9.22 2.32
CA ASN A 460 27.40 -8.25 1.52
C ASN A 460 27.51 -6.92 2.29
N THR A 461 28.67 -6.69 2.90
CA THR A 461 28.94 -5.45 3.62
C THR A 461 29.63 -4.39 2.76
N ASP A 462 29.87 -4.64 1.46
CA ASP A 462 30.56 -3.70 0.57
C ASP A 462 29.64 -2.58 0.04
N SER A 463 28.33 -2.72 0.24
CA SER A 463 27.36 -1.71 -0.19
C SER A 463 26.27 -1.49 0.87
N ALA A 464 26.20 -0.27 1.38
CA ALA A 464 25.13 0.15 2.27
C ALA A 464 23.76 0.10 1.57
N LEU A 465 22.76 -0.44 2.27
CA LEU A 465 21.38 -0.53 1.81
C LEU A 465 20.58 0.73 2.14
N LEU A 466 20.71 1.19 3.38
CA LEU A 466 19.92 2.28 3.96
C LEU A 466 20.82 3.16 4.84
N LEU A 467 20.66 4.46 4.73
CA LEU A 467 21.32 5.47 5.53
C LEU A 467 20.28 6.14 6.42
N GLU A 468 20.62 6.36 7.69
CA GLU A 468 19.79 6.98 8.73
C GLU A 468 20.55 8.17 9.29
N ILE A 469 19.99 9.37 9.16
CA ILE A 469 20.59 10.61 9.65
C ILE A 469 19.68 11.18 10.71
N THR A 470 20.19 11.38 11.92
CA THR A 470 19.41 11.90 13.05
C THR A 470 19.91 13.28 13.46
N SER A 471 18.99 14.23 13.64
CA SER A 471 19.25 15.63 14.02
C SER A 471 18.24 16.08 15.06
N ASP A 472 18.67 16.49 16.26
CA ASP A 472 17.90 17.02 17.41
C ASP A 472 16.68 16.20 17.89
N SER A 473 15.76 15.84 16.99
CA SER A 473 14.60 14.96 17.21
C SER A 473 14.03 14.32 15.92
N THR A 474 14.59 14.63 14.75
CA THR A 474 14.15 14.11 13.45
C THR A 474 15.12 13.06 12.94
N THR A 475 14.59 12.00 12.34
CA THR A 475 15.38 10.96 11.67
C THR A 475 14.95 10.90 10.21
N THR A 476 15.93 10.99 9.32
CA THR A 476 15.74 10.96 7.88
C THR A 476 16.45 9.75 7.30
N TYR A 477 15.79 9.06 6.38
CA TYR A 477 16.33 7.85 5.76
C TYR A 477 16.68 8.10 4.29
N TYR A 478 17.75 7.50 3.80
CA TYR A 478 18.10 7.49 2.38
C TYR A 478 18.38 6.05 1.93
N SER A 479 18.03 5.71 0.69
CA SER A 479 18.29 4.38 0.12
C SER A 479 18.78 4.48 -1.33
N LYS A 480 19.54 3.48 -1.78
CA LYS A 480 19.93 3.34 -3.19
C LYS A 480 18.74 2.82 -4.02
N ASN A 481 18.58 3.33 -5.25
CA ASN A 481 17.54 2.84 -6.16
C ASN A 481 18.02 1.57 -6.89
N ALA A 482 17.16 0.57 -6.98
CA ALA A 482 17.49 -0.70 -7.64
C ALA A 482 17.16 -0.73 -9.15
N ASN A 483 16.47 0.29 -9.67
CA ASN A 483 16.04 0.32 -11.08
C ASN A 483 17.09 1.00 -11.98
N GLY A 484 18.21 0.31 -12.22
CA GLY A 484 19.09 0.56 -13.36
C GLY A 484 20.33 1.42 -13.06
N GLY A 485 21.46 0.75 -12.77
CA GLY A 485 22.82 1.24 -13.00
C GLY A 485 23.35 2.41 -12.15
N GLU A 486 22.49 3.27 -11.62
CA GLU A 486 22.92 4.45 -10.86
C GLU A 486 22.94 4.17 -9.35
N THR A 487 24.12 4.26 -8.74
CA THR A 487 24.38 4.14 -7.29
C THR A 487 23.93 5.36 -6.48
N GLN A 488 23.04 6.18 -7.02
CA GLN A 488 22.61 7.41 -6.38
C GLN A 488 21.68 7.14 -5.19
N TRP A 489 21.85 7.93 -4.14
CA TRP A 489 21.05 7.86 -2.92
C TRP A 489 19.85 8.80 -3.01
N TYR A 490 18.69 8.30 -2.59
CA TYR A 490 17.43 9.06 -2.59
C TYR A 490 16.84 9.10 -1.20
N LEU A 491 16.19 10.21 -0.87
CA LEU A 491 15.40 10.35 0.34
C LEU A 491 14.31 9.27 0.35
N PHE A 492 14.33 8.42 1.38
CA PHE A 492 13.46 7.26 1.50
C PHE A 492 12.10 7.67 2.06
N TYR A 493 11.05 7.48 1.25
CA TYR A 493 9.65 7.68 1.60
C TYR A 493 8.93 6.32 1.62
N GLY A 494 9.12 5.55 2.69
CA GLY A 494 8.37 4.29 2.88
C GLY A 494 6.94 4.55 3.37
N ASP A 495 6.08 3.53 3.29
CA ASP A 495 4.70 3.55 3.81
C ASP A 495 4.62 3.79 5.34
N SER A 496 5.75 3.61 6.05
CA SER A 496 5.86 3.75 7.50
C SER A 496 6.52 5.09 7.87
N ARG A 497 5.99 5.75 8.90
CA ARG A 497 6.49 7.06 9.37
C ARG A 497 7.87 6.91 10.05
N PRO A 498 8.87 7.73 9.69
CA PRO A 498 10.11 7.84 10.46
C PRO A 498 9.84 8.27 11.92
N PRO A 499 10.64 7.83 12.91
CA PRO A 499 11.74 6.87 12.78
C PRO A 499 11.20 5.45 12.53
N LEU A 500 11.80 4.76 11.55
CA LEU A 500 11.48 3.36 11.29
C LEU A 500 12.02 2.55 12.46
N LYS A 501 11.15 1.82 13.16
CA LYS A 501 11.52 0.94 14.26
C LYS A 501 10.99 -0.46 13.99
N ASP A 502 11.69 -1.44 14.54
CA ASP A 502 11.26 -2.84 14.58
C ASP A 502 10.85 -3.40 13.20
N GLU A 503 9.66 -3.96 13.07
CA GLU A 503 9.18 -4.64 11.86
C GLU A 503 9.14 -3.72 10.61
N PRO A 504 8.62 -2.47 10.66
CA PRO A 504 8.72 -1.52 9.55
C PRO A 504 10.13 -1.35 8.99
N LEU A 505 11.14 -1.19 9.85
CA LEU A 505 12.52 -1.02 9.41
C LEU A 505 13.05 -2.30 8.78
N GLU A 506 12.78 -3.44 9.40
CA GLU A 506 13.25 -4.73 8.89
C GLU A 506 12.62 -5.08 7.53
N LYS A 507 11.34 -4.76 7.31
CA LYS A 507 10.69 -4.92 5.99
C LYS A 507 11.35 -4.06 4.91
N VAL A 508 11.75 -2.83 5.26
CA VAL A 508 12.48 -1.95 4.35
C VAL A 508 13.84 -2.53 3.99
N LEU A 509 14.58 -3.04 4.99
CA LEU A 509 15.88 -3.68 4.78
C LEU A 509 15.75 -4.96 3.93
N ASP A 510 14.75 -5.80 4.22
CA ASP A 510 14.46 -7.01 3.44
C ASP A 510 14.14 -6.67 1.97
N ASN A 511 13.36 -5.61 1.72
CA ASN A 511 13.04 -5.16 0.36
C ASN A 511 14.27 -4.59 -0.37
N LEU A 512 15.10 -3.79 0.30
CA LEU A 512 16.32 -3.22 -0.28
C LEU A 512 17.34 -4.32 -0.58
N ASN A 513 17.53 -5.27 0.34
CA ASN A 513 18.43 -6.40 0.15
C ASN A 513 18.01 -7.28 -1.03
N CYS A 514 16.71 -7.52 -1.14
CA CYS A 514 16.10 -8.24 -2.25
C CYS A 514 16.33 -7.55 -3.60
N SER A 515 16.31 -6.22 -3.61
CA SER A 515 16.43 -5.41 -4.82
C SER A 515 17.89 -5.17 -5.24
N LEU A 516 18.79 -4.96 -4.28
CA LEU A 516 20.17 -4.54 -4.51
C LEU A 516 21.14 -5.72 -4.51
N ASN A 517 20.93 -6.73 -3.65
CA ASN A 517 21.84 -7.87 -3.48
C ASN A 517 21.30 -9.18 -4.04
N ASN A 518 20.12 -9.17 -4.69
CA ASN A 518 19.42 -10.40 -5.09
C ASN A 518 19.25 -11.41 -3.94
N ALA A 519 19.09 -10.93 -2.72
CA ALA A 519 18.98 -11.76 -1.51
C ALA A 519 17.55 -11.70 -0.97
N VAL A 520 16.83 -12.82 -1.00
CA VAL A 520 15.39 -12.89 -0.80
C VAL A 520 15.02 -13.42 0.57
N THR A 521 14.03 -12.79 1.20
CA THR A 521 13.36 -13.34 2.38
C THR A 521 12.11 -14.10 1.93
N ILE A 522 12.04 -15.40 2.22
CA ILE A 522 10.82 -16.19 2.01
C ILE A 522 9.86 -15.91 3.18
N ASP A 523 8.70 -15.35 2.88
CA ASP A 523 7.60 -15.14 3.81
C ASP A 523 6.54 -16.25 3.62
N LEU A 524 6.40 -17.13 4.61
CA LEU A 524 5.44 -18.24 4.59
C LEU A 524 3.99 -17.76 4.88
N SER A 525 3.75 -16.48 5.20
CA SER A 525 2.39 -15.97 5.40
C SER A 525 1.76 -15.36 4.15
N TYR A 526 2.53 -15.16 3.08
CA TYR A 526 2.12 -14.33 1.93
C TYR A 526 1.03 -14.96 1.03
N GLU A 527 0.75 -16.28 1.08
CA GLU A 527 0.05 -16.98 -0.03
C GLU A 527 -1.07 -17.94 0.34
N LYS A 528 -2.09 -17.42 1.04
CA LYS A 528 -3.38 -18.12 1.14
C LYS A 528 -4.40 -17.75 0.08
N SER A 529 -4.02 -17.01 -0.95
CA SER A 529 -4.87 -16.75 -2.10
C SER A 529 -4.10 -16.86 -3.43
N THR A 530 -4.31 -17.99 -4.11
CA THR A 530 -4.18 -18.18 -5.57
C THR A 530 -2.80 -18.01 -6.22
N GLY A 531 -2.01 -19.08 -6.33
CA GLY A 531 -1.06 -19.33 -7.45
C GLY A 531 -0.14 -18.18 -7.89
N GLU A 532 0.27 -17.32 -6.96
CA GLU A 532 1.08 -16.14 -7.23
C GLU A 532 2.56 -16.41 -6.96
N SER A 533 3.41 -15.55 -7.50
CA SER A 533 4.82 -15.42 -7.15
C SER A 533 5.00 -14.10 -6.41
N TYR A 534 5.91 -14.02 -5.45
CA TYR A 534 6.22 -12.80 -4.73
C TYR A 534 7.70 -12.47 -4.77
N CYS A 535 8.00 -11.19 -4.65
CA CYS A 535 9.27 -10.75 -4.11
C CYS A 535 9.24 -9.28 -3.73
N CYS A 536 10.05 -8.93 -2.73
CA CYS A 536 10.37 -7.57 -2.33
C CYS A 536 9.12 -6.66 -2.14
N GLY A 537 8.30 -6.95 -1.14
CA GLY A 537 7.17 -6.07 -0.76
C GLY A 537 6.14 -5.84 -1.88
N LYS A 538 5.19 -4.93 -1.64
CA LYS A 538 4.09 -4.67 -2.59
C LYS A 538 4.54 -3.90 -3.85
N ASP A 539 5.80 -3.50 -3.94
CA ASP A 539 6.28 -2.53 -4.93
C ASP A 539 6.92 -3.18 -6.18
N HIS A 540 7.25 -4.46 -6.13
CA HIS A 540 7.78 -5.24 -7.25
C HIS A 540 6.66 -5.96 -7.99
N LYS A 541 5.80 -5.19 -8.67
CA LYS A 541 4.59 -5.69 -9.36
C LYS A 541 4.84 -6.24 -10.78
N GLU A 542 6.08 -6.24 -11.24
CA GLU A 542 6.47 -6.83 -12.53
C GLU A 542 6.78 -8.32 -12.34
N ARG A 543 6.17 -9.21 -13.13
CA ARG A 543 6.35 -10.68 -13.01
C ARG A 543 7.83 -11.09 -13.10
N ASP A 544 8.61 -10.39 -13.90
CA ASP A 544 10.04 -10.68 -14.11
C ASP A 544 10.92 -10.29 -12.91
N LYS A 545 10.34 -9.58 -11.92
CA LYS A 545 11.01 -9.17 -10.67
C LYS A 545 10.55 -10.00 -9.46
N GLN A 546 9.58 -10.90 -9.65
CA GLN A 546 9.17 -11.85 -8.62
C GLN A 546 10.19 -13.00 -8.60
N LYS A 547 10.68 -13.35 -7.41
CA LYS A 547 11.82 -14.26 -7.24
C LYS A 547 11.46 -15.48 -6.40
N VAL A 548 10.32 -15.44 -5.70
CA VAL A 548 9.71 -16.60 -5.05
C VAL A 548 8.48 -17.00 -5.84
N THR A 549 8.43 -18.26 -6.30
CA THR A 549 7.26 -18.86 -6.94
C THR A 549 6.61 -19.82 -5.99
N VAL A 550 5.28 -19.73 -5.86
CA VAL A 550 4.53 -20.62 -4.97
C VAL A 550 3.49 -21.43 -5.66
N THR A 551 3.53 -22.72 -5.33
CA THR A 551 2.70 -23.73 -5.98
C THR A 551 2.05 -24.61 -4.91
N PRO A 552 0.72 -24.76 -4.92
CA PRO A 552 0.06 -25.75 -4.08
C PRO A 552 0.43 -27.15 -4.56
N VAL A 553 0.88 -27.98 -3.64
CA VAL A 553 1.27 -29.37 -3.88
C VAL A 553 0.36 -30.26 -3.02
N PRO A 554 -0.68 -30.89 -3.61
CA PRO A 554 -1.54 -31.81 -2.89
C PRO A 554 -0.78 -33.09 -2.53
N VAL A 555 -1.07 -33.58 -1.32
CA VAL A 555 -0.49 -34.79 -0.74
C VAL A 555 -1.65 -35.69 -0.32
N SER A 556 -1.77 -36.86 -0.95
CA SER A 556 -2.85 -37.82 -0.66
C SER A 556 -2.32 -39.25 -0.48
N CYS A 557 -3.10 -40.06 0.23
CA CYS A 557 -2.92 -41.50 0.29
C CYS A 557 -3.52 -42.13 -0.97
N ASN A 558 -2.71 -42.85 -1.74
CA ASN A 558 -3.14 -43.50 -2.99
C ASN A 558 -3.29 -45.03 -2.84
N HIS A 559 -3.46 -45.53 -1.62
CA HIS A 559 -3.61 -46.97 -1.36
C HIS A 559 -4.98 -47.47 -1.86
N PRO A 560 -5.03 -48.56 -2.65
CA PRO A 560 -6.30 -49.11 -3.14
C PRO A 560 -7.27 -49.43 -1.99
N GLY A 561 -8.52 -49.00 -2.10
CA GLY A 561 -9.54 -49.25 -1.07
C GLY A 561 -9.44 -48.35 0.17
N HIS A 562 -8.62 -47.31 0.16
CA HIS A 562 -8.57 -46.28 1.21
C HIS A 562 -9.02 -44.93 0.67
N ILE A 563 -9.64 -44.10 1.52
CA ILE A 563 -9.97 -42.72 1.21
C ILE A 563 -9.18 -41.80 2.14
N SER A 564 -8.59 -40.76 1.58
CA SER A 564 -7.97 -39.69 2.36
C SER A 564 -8.37 -38.33 1.80
N ILE A 565 -8.49 -37.33 2.68
CA ILE A 565 -8.66 -35.93 2.26
C ILE A 565 -7.27 -35.40 1.92
N PRO A 566 -7.02 -34.89 0.70
CA PRO A 566 -5.72 -34.36 0.32
C PRO A 566 -5.27 -33.24 1.26
N ILE A 567 -4.04 -33.34 1.75
CA ILE A 567 -3.38 -32.29 2.52
C ILE A 567 -2.67 -31.39 1.52
N ILE A 568 -3.01 -30.09 1.51
CA ILE A 568 -2.35 -29.13 0.63
C ILE A 568 -1.10 -28.59 1.34
N SER A 569 0.07 -28.86 0.76
CA SER A 569 1.31 -28.16 1.10
C SER A 569 1.56 -27.03 0.11
N TYR A 570 2.26 -25.98 0.52
CA TYR A 570 2.63 -24.88 -0.36
C TYR A 570 4.13 -24.87 -0.55
N LYS A 571 4.58 -25.02 -1.81
CA LYS A 571 5.99 -25.01 -2.18
C LYS A 571 6.41 -23.59 -2.49
N HIS A 572 7.25 -22.99 -1.66
CA HIS A 572 7.96 -21.75 -1.93
C HIS A 572 9.30 -22.08 -2.57
N SER A 573 9.56 -21.56 -3.78
CA SER A 573 10.79 -21.87 -4.52
C SER A 573 11.42 -20.63 -5.11
N ILE A 574 12.75 -20.57 -5.08
CA ILE A 574 13.54 -19.49 -5.70
C ILE A 574 14.33 -20.05 -6.89
N ASP A 575 14.59 -19.20 -7.90
CA ASP A 575 15.51 -19.54 -8.99
C ASP A 575 16.96 -19.32 -8.54
N PRO A 576 17.72 -20.39 -8.28
CA PRO A 576 19.07 -20.32 -7.72
C PRO A 576 20.09 -19.68 -8.66
N SER A 577 19.81 -19.69 -9.97
CA SER A 577 20.73 -19.10 -10.95
C SER A 577 20.78 -17.58 -10.88
N LYS A 578 19.88 -16.96 -10.08
CA LYS A 578 19.64 -15.53 -10.06
C LYS A 578 19.57 -14.92 -8.65
N VAL A 579 19.41 -15.74 -7.59
CA VAL A 579 18.92 -15.25 -6.29
C VAL A 579 19.44 -16.10 -5.12
N GLY A 580 19.90 -15.46 -4.05
CA GLY A 580 20.23 -16.12 -2.78
C GLY A 580 19.09 -16.04 -1.75
N LEU A 581 19.03 -16.99 -0.82
CA LEU A 581 18.07 -16.98 0.30
C LEU A 581 18.67 -16.27 1.51
N ALA A 582 18.09 -15.12 1.88
CA ALA A 582 18.55 -14.31 2.99
C ALA A 582 18.06 -14.83 4.35
N LYS A 583 16.80 -15.27 4.45
CA LYS A 583 16.16 -15.87 5.62
C LYS A 583 14.75 -16.38 5.29
N ILE A 584 14.14 -17.14 6.21
CA ILE A 584 12.75 -17.59 6.13
C ILE A 584 11.96 -17.04 7.32
N LYS A 585 10.79 -16.47 7.05
CA LYS A 585 9.92 -15.84 8.05
C LYS A 585 8.47 -16.27 7.93
N TYR A 586 7.72 -16.08 9.01
CA TYR A 586 6.27 -16.17 9.00
C TYR A 586 5.65 -15.22 10.03
N TYR A 587 4.38 -14.91 9.84
CA TYR A 587 3.58 -14.04 10.69
C TYR A 587 2.38 -14.82 11.25
N ILE A 588 2.30 -14.95 12.57
CA ILE A 588 1.08 -15.41 13.26
C ILE A 588 0.27 -14.15 13.62
N SER A 589 -1.05 -14.20 13.53
CA SER A 589 -1.95 -13.08 13.85
C SER A 589 -1.56 -12.39 15.18
N ASN A 590 -1.25 -11.08 15.09
CA ASN A 590 -0.79 -10.19 16.18
C ASN A 590 0.67 -10.34 16.65
N SER A 591 1.54 -11.03 15.90
CA SER A 591 2.99 -11.10 16.18
C SER A 591 3.83 -10.25 15.22
N ASN A 592 5.00 -9.82 15.69
CA ASN A 592 6.07 -9.36 14.80
C ASN A 592 6.56 -10.56 13.97
N GLY A 593 7.06 -10.34 12.76
CA GLY A 593 7.50 -11.44 11.89
C GLY A 593 8.53 -12.34 12.57
N GLU A 594 8.20 -13.62 12.71
CA GLU A 594 9.02 -14.62 13.35
C GLU A 594 9.98 -15.24 12.33
N GLU A 595 11.27 -15.29 12.67
CA GLU A 595 12.29 -15.91 11.84
C GLU A 595 12.45 -17.40 12.20
N ILE A 596 12.52 -18.25 11.18
CA ILE A 596 12.81 -19.67 11.36
C ILE A 596 14.30 -19.85 11.65
N LYS A 597 14.61 -20.24 12.89
CA LYS A 597 15.97 -20.55 13.35
C LYS A 597 16.11 -22.04 13.62
N SER A 598 17.24 -22.62 13.21
CA SER A 598 17.62 -23.98 13.60
C SER A 598 19.13 -24.08 13.56
N HIS A 599 19.73 -24.87 14.44
CA HIS A 599 21.17 -25.13 14.46
C HIS A 599 21.69 -25.74 13.15
N SER A 600 20.81 -26.40 12.39
CA SER A 600 21.10 -26.99 11.08
C SER A 600 20.76 -26.07 9.91
N LEU A 601 20.27 -24.84 10.17
CA LEU A 601 19.90 -23.85 9.15
C LEU A 601 20.76 -22.61 9.34
N THR A 602 21.77 -22.46 8.49
CA THR A 602 22.60 -21.24 8.42
C THR A 602 22.06 -20.35 7.30
N PHE A 603 21.93 -19.05 7.57
CA PHE A 603 21.55 -18.05 6.57
C PHE A 603 22.60 -16.92 6.57
N PRO A 604 22.85 -16.26 5.42
CA PRO A 604 22.23 -16.49 4.10
C PRO A 604 22.79 -17.74 3.38
N THR A 605 22.00 -18.34 2.48
CA THR A 605 22.44 -19.43 1.60
C THR A 605 22.41 -19.02 0.13
N GLN A 606 23.39 -19.45 -0.66
CA GLN A 606 23.45 -19.21 -2.12
C GLN A 606 22.88 -20.36 -2.95
N GLU A 607 22.40 -21.41 -2.28
CA GLU A 607 21.95 -22.63 -2.94
C GLU A 607 20.47 -22.61 -3.28
N PRO A 608 20.03 -23.39 -4.28
CA PRO A 608 18.62 -23.60 -4.56
C PRO A 608 17.89 -24.14 -3.32
N VAL A 609 16.94 -23.35 -2.84
CA VAL A 609 16.08 -23.74 -1.72
C VAL A 609 14.62 -23.76 -2.17
N SER A 610 13.97 -24.90 -1.95
CA SER A 610 12.51 -25.02 -1.96
C SER A 610 12.01 -25.33 -0.56
N VAL A 611 11.07 -24.53 -0.05
CA VAL A 611 10.43 -24.71 1.26
C VAL A 611 9.01 -25.21 1.02
N TYR A 612 8.70 -26.43 1.46
CA TYR A 612 7.33 -26.92 1.47
C TYR A 612 6.72 -26.69 2.83
N VAL A 613 5.58 -26.03 2.89
CA VAL A 613 4.95 -25.60 4.15
C VAL A 613 3.60 -26.25 4.33
N PHE A 614 3.35 -26.75 5.53
CA PHE A 614 2.06 -27.26 5.98
C PHE A 614 1.49 -26.34 7.06
N TYR A 615 0.21 -25.99 6.90
CA TYR A 615 -0.48 -25.05 7.78
C TYR A 615 -1.59 -25.72 8.60
N CYS A 616 -1.91 -25.16 9.77
CA CYS A 616 -3.10 -25.56 10.54
C CYS A 616 -4.30 -24.64 10.32
N LYS A 617 -5.41 -24.93 11.02
CA LYS A 617 -6.69 -24.18 10.95
C LYS A 617 -6.56 -22.69 11.27
N ASP A 618 -5.60 -22.30 12.10
CA ASP A 618 -5.28 -20.92 12.46
C ASP A 618 -4.39 -20.21 11.42
N ASN A 619 -4.17 -20.89 10.29
CA ASN A 619 -3.29 -20.48 9.23
C ASN A 619 -1.80 -20.39 9.58
N SER A 620 -1.37 -20.92 10.72
CA SER A 620 0.04 -20.93 11.11
C SER A 620 0.83 -22.05 10.41
N PRO A 621 2.08 -21.79 9.97
CA PRO A 621 2.98 -22.85 9.54
C PRO A 621 3.40 -23.68 10.75
N VAL A 622 3.30 -25.00 10.64
CA VAL A 622 3.60 -25.93 11.74
C VAL A 622 4.65 -26.97 11.41
N LEU A 623 4.81 -27.28 10.12
CA LEU A 623 5.75 -28.26 9.61
C LEU A 623 6.26 -27.76 8.27
N ILE A 624 7.58 -27.75 8.10
CA ILE A 624 8.23 -27.41 6.84
C ILE A 624 9.13 -28.56 6.38
N TYR A 625 9.30 -28.69 5.07
CA TYR A 625 10.37 -29.48 4.47
C TYR A 625 11.27 -28.55 3.66
N LEU A 626 12.55 -28.51 4.03
CA LEU A 626 13.56 -27.78 3.29
C LEU A 626 14.22 -28.72 2.28
N GLU A 627 14.06 -28.40 1.00
CA GLU A 627 14.76 -29.03 -0.11
C GLU A 627 15.90 -28.09 -0.54
N SER A 628 17.12 -28.39 -0.11
CA SER A 628 18.35 -27.75 -0.60
C SER A 628 19.12 -28.72 -1.50
N THR A 629 19.92 -28.19 -2.43
CA THR A 629 20.79 -29.00 -3.32
C THR A 629 22.23 -29.15 -2.83
N GLY A 630 22.70 -28.40 -1.84
CA GLY A 630 23.98 -28.65 -1.17
C GLY A 630 23.80 -29.16 0.25
N GLU A 631 24.50 -28.59 1.25
CA GLU A 631 24.78 -29.18 2.57
C GLU A 631 23.65 -30.13 3.06
N ASP A 632 23.96 -31.44 3.10
CA ASP A 632 23.02 -32.52 3.43
C ASP A 632 22.35 -32.33 4.81
N ASP A 633 22.96 -31.53 5.69
CA ASP A 633 22.51 -31.31 7.06
C ASP A 633 21.30 -30.36 7.18
N ALA A 634 21.14 -29.41 6.24
CA ALA A 634 20.03 -28.47 6.19
C ALA A 634 18.77 -29.07 5.51
N LYS A 635 18.95 -30.13 4.73
CA LYS A 635 17.85 -30.79 4.03
C LYS A 635 17.02 -31.64 4.99
N GLY A 636 15.70 -31.42 5.00
CA GLY A 636 14.82 -32.29 5.77
C GLY A 636 13.58 -31.61 6.35
N TRP A 637 12.90 -32.36 7.22
CA TRP A 637 11.69 -31.91 7.89
C TRP A 637 12.01 -31.15 9.17
N TYR A 638 11.31 -30.05 9.40
CA TYR A 638 11.41 -29.25 10.62
C TYR A 638 10.01 -28.94 11.14
N LYS A 639 9.81 -29.08 12.45
CA LYS A 639 8.56 -28.73 13.11
C LYS A 639 8.76 -27.59 14.09
N ARG A 640 7.70 -26.79 14.24
CA ARG A 640 7.66 -25.68 15.18
C ARG A 640 7.61 -26.19 16.62
N ASN A 641 8.45 -25.65 17.50
CA ASN A 641 8.61 -26.10 18.88
C ASN A 641 8.07 -25.06 19.89
N GLY A 642 6.81 -24.63 19.76
CA GLY A 642 6.23 -23.67 20.72
C GLY A 642 5.07 -22.82 20.19
N SER A 643 4.71 -21.82 21.01
CA SER A 643 3.75 -20.75 20.70
C SER A 643 4.18 -19.35 21.20
N ASN A 644 5.45 -19.17 21.59
CA ASN A 644 5.98 -18.00 22.30
C ASN A 644 7.12 -17.24 21.57
N GLY A 645 7.10 -17.15 20.24
CA GLY A 645 7.66 -16.00 19.51
C GLY A 645 9.19 -15.79 19.55
N ASN A 646 9.97 -16.88 19.51
CA ASN A 646 11.40 -16.87 19.19
C ASN A 646 11.86 -18.30 18.79
N GLU A 647 11.02 -19.00 18.04
CA GLU A 647 10.98 -20.46 18.12
C GLU A 647 12.03 -21.13 17.25
N GLU A 648 12.96 -21.81 17.90
CA GLU A 648 13.82 -22.80 17.27
C GLU A 648 12.96 -23.91 16.64
N TRP A 649 13.14 -24.12 15.35
CA TRP A 649 12.54 -25.21 14.61
C TRP A 649 13.39 -26.47 14.78
N THR A 650 12.74 -27.54 15.23
CA THR A 650 13.41 -28.81 15.52
C THR A 650 13.28 -29.76 14.35
N GLN A 651 14.39 -30.41 14.01
CA GLN A 651 14.41 -31.35 12.90
C GLN A 651 13.62 -32.61 13.25
N VAL A 652 12.73 -33.04 12.37
CA VAL A 652 11.88 -34.22 12.55
C VAL A 652 12.59 -35.44 11.98
N THR A 653 13.41 -36.07 12.83
CA THR A 653 14.22 -37.24 12.44
C THR A 653 13.36 -38.46 12.04
N SER A 654 12.14 -38.56 12.56
CA SER A 654 11.20 -39.65 12.21
C SER A 654 10.73 -39.64 10.75
N LEU A 655 10.89 -38.52 10.03
CA LEU A 655 10.53 -38.39 8.61
C LEU A 655 11.75 -38.47 7.66
N LYS A 656 12.99 -38.51 8.20
CA LYS A 656 14.22 -38.21 7.44
C LYS A 656 14.60 -39.15 6.29
N LYS A 657 14.17 -40.42 6.27
CA LYS A 657 14.86 -41.40 5.42
C LYS A 657 14.26 -41.69 4.03
N ASN A 658 13.01 -41.32 3.72
CA ASN A 658 12.42 -41.56 2.38
C ASN A 658 11.16 -40.71 2.05
N ILE A 659 10.73 -39.84 2.98
CA ILE A 659 9.46 -39.10 2.84
C ILE A 659 9.80 -37.69 2.37
N THR A 660 9.58 -37.41 1.09
CA THR A 660 9.65 -36.04 0.53
C THR A 660 8.28 -35.66 0.00
N PRO A 661 7.90 -34.37 0.00
CA PRO A 661 6.66 -33.91 -0.63
C PRO A 661 6.47 -34.40 -2.07
N ARG A 662 7.57 -34.58 -2.82
CA ARG A 662 7.56 -35.11 -4.20
C ARG A 662 7.20 -36.59 -4.26
N ASN A 663 7.74 -37.39 -3.36
CA ASN A 663 7.46 -38.83 -3.28
C ASN A 663 6.05 -39.10 -2.71
N LEU A 664 5.47 -38.13 -2.00
CA LEU A 664 4.13 -38.24 -1.43
C LEU A 664 2.98 -38.09 -2.46
N ASN A 665 3.26 -37.59 -3.67
CA ASN A 665 2.25 -37.43 -4.73
C ASN A 665 2.22 -38.63 -5.69
N ALA A 666 3.35 -39.33 -5.86
CA ALA A 666 3.51 -40.33 -6.93
C ALA A 666 3.25 -41.79 -6.50
N THR A 667 3.59 -42.22 -5.27
CA THR A 667 3.55 -43.65 -4.88
C THR A 667 3.54 -43.87 -3.35
N THR A 668 2.63 -43.22 -2.62
CA THR A 668 2.71 -43.22 -1.15
C THR A 668 2.05 -44.43 -0.52
N ASP A 669 2.86 -45.31 0.06
CA ASP A 669 2.40 -46.34 0.99
C ASP A 669 1.65 -45.70 2.16
N HIS A 670 0.53 -46.32 2.57
CA HIS A 670 -0.35 -45.90 3.65
C HIS A 670 0.41 -45.49 4.93
N LYS A 671 1.51 -46.18 5.22
CA LYS A 671 2.40 -45.92 6.35
C LYS A 671 3.07 -44.54 6.29
N GLN A 672 3.53 -44.11 5.12
CA GLN A 672 4.23 -42.83 4.94
C GLN A 672 3.28 -41.64 5.10
N PHE A 673 2.07 -41.72 4.54
CA PHE A 673 1.03 -40.70 4.75
C PHE A 673 0.67 -40.58 6.23
N ASN A 674 0.46 -41.71 6.93
CA ASN A 674 0.14 -41.70 8.35
C ASN A 674 1.30 -41.21 9.23
N ASN A 675 2.55 -41.38 8.81
CA ASN A 675 3.71 -40.78 9.49
C ASN A 675 3.72 -39.25 9.35
N LEU A 676 3.40 -38.71 8.17
CA LEU A 676 3.22 -37.27 7.98
C LEU A 676 2.09 -36.73 8.88
N VAL A 677 0.94 -37.40 8.90
CA VAL A 677 -0.19 -37.01 9.76
C VAL A 677 0.22 -37.05 11.24
N ARG A 678 1.03 -38.02 11.66
CA ARG A 678 1.55 -38.07 13.04
C ARG A 678 2.45 -36.89 13.36
N ALA A 679 3.37 -36.53 12.47
CA ALA A 679 4.23 -35.36 12.65
C ALA A 679 3.41 -34.05 12.71
N LEU A 680 2.36 -33.92 11.89
CA LEU A 680 1.43 -32.79 11.95
C LEU A 680 0.68 -32.75 13.30
N LYS A 681 0.21 -33.90 13.80
CA LYS A 681 -0.44 -34.00 15.12
C LYS A 681 0.52 -33.68 16.27
N GLU A 682 1.78 -34.12 16.20
CA GLU A 682 2.84 -33.73 17.16
C GLU A 682 3.10 -32.23 17.15
N ALA A 683 2.97 -31.58 15.99
CA ALA A 683 3.03 -30.12 15.85
C ALA A 683 1.70 -29.43 16.23
N LYS A 684 0.83 -30.11 16.98
CA LYS A 684 -0.50 -29.66 17.46
C LYS A 684 -1.54 -29.42 16.36
N CYS A 685 -1.35 -30.03 15.19
CA CYS A 685 -2.26 -29.95 14.05
C CYS A 685 -3.22 -31.14 13.97
N ASN A 686 -4.27 -31.14 14.78
CA ASN A 686 -5.10 -32.33 15.00
C ASN A 686 -6.20 -32.60 13.97
N HIS A 687 -6.45 -31.68 13.03
CA HIS A 687 -7.60 -31.78 12.13
C HIS A 687 -7.37 -32.66 10.90
N TYR A 688 -6.13 -33.07 10.62
CA TYR A 688 -5.84 -33.97 9.50
C TYR A 688 -6.15 -35.43 9.87
N PRO A 689 -7.04 -36.11 9.14
CA PRO A 689 -7.36 -37.51 9.39
C PRO A 689 -6.23 -38.43 8.94
N PHE A 690 -6.11 -39.59 9.60
CA PHE A 690 -5.28 -40.68 9.07
C PHE A 690 -5.90 -41.25 7.80
N CYS A 691 -5.08 -41.80 6.91
CA CYS A 691 -5.58 -42.68 5.87
C CYS A 691 -6.15 -43.92 6.54
N THR A 692 -7.38 -44.33 6.20
CA THR A 692 -8.07 -45.51 6.75
C THR A 692 -8.72 -46.32 5.63
N ALA A 693 -8.85 -47.63 5.83
CA ALA A 693 -9.53 -48.50 4.87
C ALA A 693 -11.00 -48.09 4.75
N PHE A 694 -11.55 -48.17 3.54
CA PHE A 694 -12.96 -48.04 3.31
C PHE A 694 -13.66 -49.24 3.96
N LEU A 695 -14.34 -49.02 5.08
CA LEU A 695 -15.32 -49.99 5.56
C LEU A 695 -16.57 -49.79 4.70
N PRO A 696 -16.96 -50.76 3.84
CA PRO A 696 -18.24 -50.66 3.16
C PRO A 696 -19.33 -50.63 4.23
N GLY A 697 -20.00 -49.49 4.39
CA GLY A 697 -21.24 -49.45 5.15
C GLY A 697 -22.24 -50.46 4.58
N PRO A 698 -23.14 -51.01 5.38
CA PRO A 698 -24.10 -51.99 4.89
C PRO A 698 -24.89 -51.39 3.74
N ILE A 699 -24.78 -52.02 2.57
CA ILE A 699 -25.57 -51.70 1.39
C ILE A 699 -27.03 -51.91 1.81
N VAL A 700 -27.79 -50.81 1.92
CA VAL A 700 -29.24 -50.90 2.08
C VAL A 700 -29.77 -51.56 0.81
N GLY A 701 -30.13 -52.84 0.95
CA GLY A 701 -30.52 -53.70 -0.15
C GLY A 701 -31.73 -53.15 -0.89
N ALA A 702 -31.60 -53.07 -2.22
CA ALA A 702 -32.72 -52.92 -3.12
C ALA A 702 -33.63 -54.16 -3.01
N THR A 703 -34.76 -54.05 -2.33
CA THR A 703 -35.81 -55.06 -2.37
C THR A 703 -36.57 -54.96 -3.69
N LYS A 704 -36.36 -56.00 -4.51
CA LYS A 704 -37.12 -56.35 -5.70
C LYS A 704 -38.61 -56.46 -5.37
N TYR A 705 -39.43 -55.74 -6.12
CA TYR A 705 -40.86 -56.04 -6.32
C TYR A 705 -41.03 -57.40 -6.99
N LEU A 706 -41.91 -58.25 -6.46
CA LEU A 706 -42.78 -59.18 -7.22
C LEU A 706 -43.80 -59.85 -6.25
N SER A 707 -45.09 -59.57 -6.51
CA SER A 707 -46.27 -60.46 -6.47
C SER A 707 -46.39 -61.50 -5.32
N GLY A 708 -47.44 -61.57 -4.50
CA GLY A 708 -48.78 -60.97 -4.50
C GLY A 708 -49.67 -61.66 -3.45
N GLN A 709 -50.94 -61.21 -3.39
CA GLN A 709 -52.13 -61.76 -2.71
C GLN A 709 -52.35 -61.53 -1.19
N GLN A 710 -53.29 -60.57 -0.97
CA GLN A 710 -54.53 -60.63 -0.16
C GLN A 710 -54.51 -61.07 1.32
N GLY A 711 -55.08 -60.20 2.17
CA GLY A 711 -55.73 -60.63 3.42
C GLY A 711 -55.74 -59.61 4.57
N GLU A 712 -56.67 -58.65 4.51
CA GLU A 712 -57.56 -58.17 5.60
C GLU A 712 -57.08 -57.84 7.05
N HIS A 713 -57.53 -56.64 7.48
CA HIS A 713 -57.97 -56.17 8.81
C HIS A 713 -56.98 -56.03 10.02
N ALA A 714 -56.69 -54.75 10.35
CA ALA A 714 -56.69 -54.02 11.66
C ALA A 714 -56.79 -54.76 13.03
N PRO A 715 -56.56 -54.11 14.22
CA PRO A 715 -55.78 -52.91 14.58
C PRO A 715 -54.94 -53.03 15.90
N LEU A 716 -54.21 -51.94 16.24
CA LEU A 716 -53.92 -51.36 17.57
C LEU A 716 -53.30 -52.21 18.72
N GLY A 717 -52.13 -51.74 19.21
CA GLY A 717 -52.02 -51.25 20.59
C GLY A 717 -51.35 -52.13 21.67
N PHE A 718 -50.11 -51.73 22.03
CA PHE A 718 -49.65 -51.43 23.39
C PHE A 718 -49.27 -52.53 24.44
N ILE A 719 -48.05 -52.32 24.98
CA ILE A 719 -47.46 -52.62 26.32
C ILE A 719 -47.08 -54.07 26.68
N GLY A 720 -45.81 -54.23 27.09
CA GLY A 720 -45.44 -55.13 28.18
C GLY A 720 -44.11 -55.87 28.03
N GLY A 721 -42.98 -55.20 28.31
CA GLY A 721 -41.66 -55.84 28.39
C GLY A 721 -41.05 -55.69 29.78
N SER A 722 -41.28 -56.67 30.64
CA SER A 722 -40.64 -56.79 31.96
C SER A 722 -39.23 -57.39 31.87
N ARG A 723 -38.38 -56.84 32.73
CA ARG A 723 -37.01 -57.23 33.12
C ARG A 723 -36.85 -58.71 33.53
N LEU A 724 -35.61 -59.19 33.44
CA LEU A 724 -34.73 -59.70 34.52
C LEU A 724 -33.57 -60.49 33.87
N GLY A 725 -32.30 -60.37 34.25
CA GLY A 725 -31.65 -59.59 35.30
C GLY A 725 -30.14 -59.94 35.39
N HIS A 726 -29.44 -59.07 36.13
CA HIS A 726 -28.20 -59.26 36.92
C HIS A 726 -26.89 -59.61 36.19
N GLY A 727 -25.72 -59.03 36.51
CA GLY A 727 -25.17 -58.25 37.63
C GLY A 727 -23.63 -58.47 37.57
N LEU A 728 -22.67 -57.70 38.09
CA LEU A 728 -22.51 -56.79 39.24
C LEU A 728 -21.26 -55.91 38.94
N GLU A 729 -21.32 -54.59 39.18
CA GLU A 729 -20.66 -53.82 40.29
C GLU A 729 -19.12 -53.83 40.30
N GLY A 730 -18.42 -52.71 40.51
CA GLY A 730 -18.83 -51.35 40.84
C GLY A 730 -17.61 -50.44 41.02
N GLU A 731 -17.83 -49.13 41.15
CA GLU A 731 -16.98 -48.26 41.99
C GLU A 731 -17.68 -46.91 42.28
N GLN A 732 -17.31 -46.35 43.43
CA GLN A 732 -18.02 -45.37 44.24
C GLN A 732 -17.80 -43.91 43.81
N SER A 733 -18.71 -43.04 44.24
CA SER A 733 -18.74 -41.58 44.05
C SER A 733 -18.82 -40.85 45.40
N LEU A 734 -18.27 -39.62 45.49
CA LEU A 734 -18.86 -38.50 46.26
C LEU A 734 -18.11 -37.14 46.12
N ILE A 735 -18.85 -36.10 45.65
CA ILE A 735 -18.98 -34.70 46.18
C ILE A 735 -17.81 -33.66 46.02
N ILE A 736 -17.94 -32.33 45.74
CA ILE A 736 -19.04 -31.31 45.64
C ILE A 736 -18.57 -30.02 44.88
N THR A 737 -19.53 -29.37 44.17
CA THR A 737 -19.77 -27.96 43.69
C THR A 737 -18.71 -26.96 43.16
N THR A 738 -19.08 -26.22 42.09
CA THR A 738 -19.48 -24.77 42.05
C THR A 738 -19.87 -24.37 40.60
N THR A 739 -21.14 -24.10 40.28
CA THR A 739 -21.83 -22.78 40.06
C THR A 739 -21.24 -21.84 39.01
N GLU A 740 -22.03 -21.51 37.98
CA GLU A 740 -22.16 -20.14 37.46
C GLU A 740 -23.56 -19.91 36.83
N GLU A 741 -24.17 -18.80 37.23
CA GLU A 741 -25.48 -18.27 36.83
C GLU A 741 -25.43 -17.53 35.49
N SER A 742 -26.53 -17.55 34.74
CA SER A 742 -26.90 -16.44 33.86
C SER A 742 -28.40 -16.21 33.95
N ALA A 743 -28.80 -15.07 34.52
CA ALA A 743 -30.18 -14.60 34.60
C ALA A 743 -30.54 -13.69 33.41
N SER A 744 -31.80 -13.78 33.01
CA SER A 744 -32.45 -13.06 31.91
C SER A 744 -33.06 -11.71 32.31
N THR A 745 -33.47 -10.90 31.32
CA THR A 745 -34.68 -10.05 31.20
C THR A 745 -34.43 -8.96 30.13
N ASP A 746 -35.37 -8.31 29.44
CA ASP A 746 -36.74 -8.55 28.96
C ASP A 746 -37.05 -7.42 27.93
N ASN A 747 -38.01 -7.70 27.04
CA ASN A 747 -38.77 -6.89 26.07
C ASN A 747 -38.58 -5.36 25.91
N SER A 748 -38.55 -4.88 24.65
CA SER A 748 -39.76 -4.35 23.97
C SER A 748 -39.46 -3.73 22.59
N SER A 749 -40.19 -4.15 21.55
CA SER A 749 -40.23 -3.47 20.24
C SER A 749 -41.66 -3.00 19.96
N LYS A 750 -41.86 -1.67 20.00
CA LYS A 750 -43.09 -0.99 19.61
C LYS A 750 -43.26 -1.02 18.09
N TRP A 751 -44.43 -1.48 17.66
CA TRP A 751 -44.94 -1.39 16.29
C TRP A 751 -45.44 0.03 15.97
N ILE A 752 -45.06 0.56 14.80
CA ILE A 752 -45.74 1.71 14.18
C ILE A 752 -46.20 1.29 12.78
N LYS A 753 -47.52 1.28 12.59
CA LYS A 753 -48.23 1.17 11.31
C LYS A 753 -48.41 2.56 10.70
N ILE A 754 -47.98 2.75 9.46
CA ILE A 754 -48.47 3.75 8.48
C ILE A 754 -48.19 3.09 7.12
N GLY A 755 -49.05 2.93 6.12
CA GLY A 755 -50.39 3.41 5.80
C GLY A 755 -50.46 3.29 4.28
N SER A 756 -51.25 2.34 3.77
CA SER A 756 -51.35 2.01 2.35
C SER A 756 -52.20 3.05 1.61
N GLY A 757 -51.62 3.76 0.64
CA GLY A 757 -52.33 4.64 -0.29
C GLY A 757 -52.46 4.00 -1.67
N ALA A 758 -53.70 3.80 -2.10
CA ALA A 758 -54.08 3.29 -3.40
C ALA A 758 -54.17 4.41 -4.47
N GLY A 759 -54.08 4.02 -5.75
CA GLY A 759 -54.77 4.70 -6.85
C GLY A 759 -53.88 5.39 -7.88
N GLY A 760 -53.87 4.86 -9.10
CA GLY A 760 -53.26 5.51 -10.26
C GLY A 760 -53.10 4.60 -11.48
N THR A 761 -54.20 4.14 -12.05
CA THR A 761 -54.26 3.49 -13.37
C THR A 761 -54.09 4.50 -14.51
N LEU A 762 -53.22 4.22 -15.50
CA LEU A 762 -53.46 4.62 -16.91
C LEU A 762 -52.63 3.77 -17.90
N THR A 763 -53.36 2.86 -18.57
CA THR A 763 -53.30 2.35 -19.96
C THR A 763 -52.05 2.55 -20.85
N THR A 764 -51.42 1.41 -21.20
CA THR A 764 -51.09 0.85 -22.54
C THR A 764 -50.80 1.76 -23.75
N VAL A 765 -49.63 1.57 -24.40
CA VAL A 765 -49.34 0.98 -25.74
C VAL A 765 -47.79 0.86 -25.79
N GLY A 766 -47.10 -0.29 -25.95
CA GLY A 766 -47.16 -1.31 -26.99
C GLY A 766 -45.81 -1.26 -27.75
N GLY A 767 -44.97 -2.30 -27.66
CA GLY A 767 -43.70 -2.38 -28.39
C GLY A 767 -42.74 -3.43 -27.83
N ALA A 768 -42.94 -4.67 -28.24
CA ALA A 768 -42.18 -5.85 -27.83
C ALA A 768 -40.81 -6.00 -28.54
N ALA A 769 -40.00 -6.89 -27.94
CA ALA A 769 -38.93 -7.70 -28.52
C ALA A 769 -37.48 -7.22 -28.25
N GLY A 770 -36.75 -8.03 -27.47
CA GLY A 770 -35.30 -8.15 -27.59
C GLY A 770 -34.54 -8.41 -26.29
N ALA A 771 -34.32 -9.70 -26.00
CA ALA A 771 -33.23 -10.27 -25.19
C ALA A 771 -33.24 -10.05 -23.66
N GLY A 772 -33.67 -11.09 -22.95
CA GLY A 772 -33.23 -11.36 -21.58
C GLY A 772 -31.90 -12.12 -21.56
N TRP A 773 -31.02 -11.77 -20.62
CA TRP A 773 -30.31 -12.70 -19.74
C TRP A 773 -29.52 -11.89 -18.69
N HIS A 774 -30.06 -11.78 -17.48
CA HIS A 774 -29.31 -11.42 -16.28
C HIS A 774 -29.89 -12.24 -15.12
N VAL A 775 -28.99 -12.70 -14.23
CA VAL A 775 -29.22 -13.44 -12.97
C VAL A 775 -28.87 -14.93 -13.08
N TYR A 776 -27.58 -15.24 -12.96
CA TYR A 776 -27.11 -16.54 -12.46
C TYR A 776 -25.79 -16.37 -11.70
N THR A 777 -25.88 -16.06 -10.40
CA THR A 777 -24.87 -16.39 -9.38
C THR A 777 -25.44 -15.94 -8.04
N ASN A 778 -25.92 -16.89 -7.23
CA ASN A 778 -25.89 -16.91 -5.75
C ASN A 778 -27.00 -17.82 -5.20
N TYR A 779 -26.94 -19.12 -5.51
CA TYR A 779 -27.64 -20.16 -4.77
C TYR A 779 -26.89 -21.48 -4.94
N PHE A 780 -25.81 -21.66 -4.19
CA PHE A 780 -25.22 -22.97 -3.92
C PHE A 780 -24.47 -22.88 -2.60
N LEU A 781 -25.19 -23.09 -1.50
CA LEU A 781 -24.75 -23.64 -0.21
C LEU A 781 -25.83 -23.34 0.84
N ASP A 782 -27.04 -23.89 0.68
CA ASP A 782 -27.88 -24.23 1.84
C ASP A 782 -29.05 -25.18 1.46
N ALA A 783 -28.73 -26.45 1.15
CA ALA A 783 -29.74 -27.50 0.97
C ALA A 783 -29.19 -28.92 1.26
N LEU A 784 -28.29 -29.09 2.23
CA LEU A 784 -27.78 -30.42 2.61
C LEU A 784 -27.59 -30.63 4.13
N VAL A 785 -28.44 -30.04 4.98
CA VAL A 785 -28.49 -30.34 6.44
C VAL A 785 -29.92 -30.64 6.93
N ARG A 786 -30.81 -31.16 6.07
CA ARG A 786 -32.11 -31.71 6.52
C ARG A 786 -32.53 -32.99 5.78
N LEU A 787 -31.62 -33.94 5.60
CA LEU A 787 -31.95 -35.36 5.38
C LEU A 787 -30.71 -36.27 5.46
N VAL A 788 -30.08 -36.33 6.64
CA VAL A 788 -29.51 -37.54 7.26
C VAL A 788 -29.69 -37.37 8.77
#